data_AF-A0A959D449-F1
#
_entry.id   AF-A0A959D449-F1
#
_cell.length_a   1.000
_cell.length_b   1.000
_cell.length_c   1.000
_cell.angle_alpha   90.00
_cell.angle_beta   90.00
_cell.angle_gamma   90.00
#
_symmetry.space_group_name_H-M   'P 1'
#
loop_
_entity.id
_entity.type
_entity.pdbx_description
1 polymer ?
#
loop_
_entity_poly.entity_id
_entity_poly.type
_entity_poly.pdbx_seq_one_letter_code
_entity_poly.pdbx_strand_id
1 'polypeptide(L)'
;MGWKFTIVSAIWLLFYVQPLGATITPVPLEQRVDKAEQIVLARLNHQVSYWGEGRKNIYTLYVLDVIAYLKGREESLQVAVIGEGGQMGLNMQITYPQVEMDPHHDFVVFLNADNFSIDYKDYRNVLAGIRQCTPHAGVQGILKRQGGVYYDIGSQAYYSESELLRKIEQRLGEKAETPEGAAFPARGLSEEQSIEGRGMGGISSLENGTGPASAFIAGTTVVNNELVIKGSGFGDMEGTVWFSNADNGGATIVATAYGSDIVSWSGTEIRVKIPKQAGTGVVTVWDNNFLTVGSKSITIDYAVIPTYNDFYNFSEVTRILPKLASIDGNGGYTFQYNNDEPSPSEDFAGNANAVAAFERALNNWRTSTGVNFDRNASGTGTNAGLRDNNQVVSFVDNLSSGTLGLTNLYFKGDALTVPSCEGANTRWYIEDVDIRFKDDATLLSETGRSWNFDGDATTSGEYDFESVALHELGHAHGLAHVIAAGSKVMHYTLSNGTDMRSLSASEINAGAYLMAEGTATPPCLPNNPPPMSAVSSALPVELLSFEGHKQGNAVALSWQTATEANNDFFTLERSADGKAFETIARVPGAGNSTLLQHYSYTDKAPLPGNNYYRLSQTDFDGRQSYEGIVFIRFNAAGPGRLSVVNPVEEGILAVAYEADGPGIVSLRIFSFSGRPALHWERQVEAGRNLWKLPVGSLAPGIYGLQLQQGNTLLSERVLKME
;
A
#
# COMPACT_ATOMS: atom_id res chain seq x y z
N MET A 1 47.05 -44.95 26.26
CA MET A 1 45.65 -44.47 26.34
C MET A 1 45.60 -43.07 25.75
N GLY A 2 45.25 -42.95 24.47
CA GLY A 2 45.04 -41.68 23.79
C GLY A 2 43.59 -41.64 23.33
N TRP A 3 42.86 -40.58 23.69
CA TRP A 3 41.52 -40.34 23.19
C TRP A 3 41.57 -39.15 22.24
N LYS A 4 41.29 -39.45 20.96
CA LYS A 4 41.04 -38.46 19.91
C LYS A 4 39.61 -37.95 20.09
N PHE A 5 39.42 -36.64 20.17
CA PHE A 5 38.11 -36.02 19.93
C PHE A 5 38.02 -35.62 18.46
N THR A 6 37.15 -36.31 17.73
CA THR A 6 36.72 -35.96 16.38
C THR A 6 35.66 -34.87 16.52
N ILE A 7 35.95 -33.65 16.06
CA ILE A 7 34.92 -32.61 15.92
C ILE A 7 34.21 -32.87 14.59
N VAL A 8 32.97 -33.33 14.68
CA VAL A 8 32.05 -33.40 13.54
C VAL A 8 31.43 -32.02 13.39
N SER A 9 31.86 -31.26 12.39
CA SER A 9 31.18 -30.03 11.97
C SER A 9 29.86 -30.41 11.31
N ALA A 10 28.76 -30.27 12.03
CA ALA A 10 27.42 -30.33 11.47
C ALA A 10 27.14 -29.04 10.69
N ILE A 11 27.19 -29.13 9.37
CA ILE A 11 26.70 -28.09 8.46
C ILE A 11 25.17 -28.09 8.59
N TRP A 12 24.62 -27.10 9.30
CA TRP A 12 23.21 -26.77 9.21
C TRP A 12 22.99 -26.01 7.91
N LEU A 13 22.60 -26.74 6.86
CA LEU A 13 21.94 -26.18 5.67
C LEU A 13 20.54 -25.72 6.10
N LEU A 14 20.45 -24.52 6.67
CA LEU A 14 19.21 -23.75 6.69
C LEU A 14 18.95 -23.31 5.26
N PHE A 15 18.09 -24.04 4.55
CA PHE A 15 17.43 -23.52 3.36
C PHE A 15 16.55 -22.35 3.81
N TYR A 16 17.11 -21.15 3.81
CA TYR A 16 16.31 -19.94 3.75
C TYR A 16 15.68 -19.91 2.36
N VAL A 17 14.41 -20.28 2.28
CA VAL A 17 13.56 -19.85 1.17
C VAL A 17 13.44 -18.34 1.34
N GLN A 18 14.15 -17.59 0.51
CA GLN A 18 14.13 -16.13 0.56
C GLN A 18 12.86 -15.61 -0.13
N PRO A 19 12.23 -14.56 0.41
CA PRO A 19 11.06 -13.96 -0.21
C PRO A 19 11.42 -13.35 -1.57
N LEU A 20 10.61 -13.69 -2.58
CA LEU A 20 10.74 -13.34 -4.00
C LEU A 20 10.01 -12.02 -4.30
N GLY A 21 10.50 -11.20 -5.27
CA GLY A 21 10.05 -9.87 -5.75
C GLY A 21 8.54 -9.66 -5.96
N ALA A 22 7.99 -8.50 -5.56
CA ALA A 22 6.56 -8.13 -5.64
C ALA A 22 6.03 -8.05 -7.05
N THR A 23 6.89 -7.49 -7.88
CA THR A 23 6.66 -7.33 -9.30
C THR A 23 7.80 -7.98 -10.05
N ILE A 24 8.71 -8.68 -9.37
CA ILE A 24 9.98 -9.18 -9.91
C ILE A 24 10.26 -10.60 -9.39
N THR A 25 9.69 -11.62 -10.02
CA THR A 25 10.09 -13.01 -9.79
C THR A 25 11.54 -13.21 -10.23
N PRO A 26 12.40 -13.89 -9.44
CA PRO A 26 13.81 -13.98 -9.76
C PRO A 26 14.06 -14.76 -11.05
N VAL A 27 14.78 -14.14 -11.98
CA VAL A 27 15.27 -14.81 -13.19
C VAL A 27 16.68 -15.35 -12.90
N PRO A 28 16.89 -16.68 -12.91
CA PRO A 28 18.20 -17.27 -12.64
C PRO A 28 19.30 -16.68 -13.52
N LEU A 29 20.50 -16.53 -12.94
CA LEU A 29 21.66 -15.99 -13.66
C LEU A 29 21.94 -16.80 -14.94
N GLU A 30 21.85 -18.13 -14.86
CA GLU A 30 22.05 -19.05 -15.97
C GLU A 30 21.05 -18.80 -17.10
N GLN A 31 19.78 -18.55 -16.76
CA GLN A 31 18.75 -18.23 -17.75
C GLN A 31 19.03 -16.89 -18.42
N ARG A 32 19.45 -15.87 -17.66
CA ARG A 32 19.85 -14.57 -18.22
C ARG A 32 21.05 -14.71 -19.16
N VAL A 33 22.05 -15.51 -18.79
CA VAL A 33 23.23 -15.79 -19.64
C VAL A 33 22.83 -16.48 -20.94
N ASP A 34 21.96 -17.48 -20.86
CA ASP A 34 21.53 -18.24 -22.04
C ASP A 34 20.72 -17.37 -23.01
N LYS A 35 19.77 -16.59 -22.49
CA LYS A 35 18.80 -15.82 -23.28
C LYS A 35 19.26 -14.44 -23.74
N ALA A 36 20.22 -13.82 -23.05
CA ALA A 36 20.75 -12.52 -23.48
C ALA A 36 21.43 -12.63 -24.85
N GLU A 37 21.17 -11.68 -25.74
CA GLU A 37 21.84 -11.62 -27.06
C GLU A 37 23.32 -11.25 -26.88
N GLN A 38 23.58 -10.30 -25.97
CA GLN A 38 24.90 -9.80 -25.66
C GLN A 38 25.01 -9.55 -24.16
N ILE A 39 26.22 -9.70 -23.61
CA ILE A 39 26.48 -9.38 -22.20
C ILE A 39 27.72 -8.50 -22.17
N VAL A 40 27.62 -7.35 -21.51
CA VAL A 40 28.72 -6.39 -21.39
C VAL A 40 29.01 -6.08 -19.94
N LEU A 41 30.28 -5.85 -19.64
CA LEU A 41 30.74 -5.10 -18.49
C LEU A 41 31.02 -3.69 -18.97
N ALA A 42 30.32 -2.69 -18.44
CA ALA A 42 30.33 -1.33 -18.96
C ALA A 42 30.12 -0.28 -17.87
N ARG A 43 30.44 0.98 -18.18
CA ARG A 43 30.21 2.14 -17.30
C ARG A 43 29.31 3.15 -17.99
N LEU A 44 28.40 3.77 -17.25
CA LEU A 44 27.57 4.85 -17.79
C LEU A 44 28.44 6.04 -18.20
N ASN A 45 28.38 6.43 -19.47
CA ASN A 45 29.04 7.62 -20.00
C ASN A 45 28.13 8.84 -19.83
N HIS A 46 26.91 8.75 -20.37
CA HIS A 46 25.86 9.75 -20.24
C HIS A 46 24.49 9.12 -20.49
N GLN A 47 23.45 9.87 -20.17
CA GLN A 47 22.08 9.49 -20.46
C GLN A 47 21.32 10.65 -21.12
N VAL A 48 20.31 10.32 -21.93
CA VAL A 48 19.45 11.31 -22.58
C VAL A 48 18.03 10.79 -22.70
N SER A 49 17.06 11.61 -22.29
CA SER A 49 15.64 11.29 -22.51
C SER A 49 15.18 11.72 -23.91
N TYR A 50 14.24 10.98 -24.49
CA TYR A 50 13.68 11.26 -25.81
C TYR A 50 12.22 10.81 -25.91
N TRP A 51 11.49 11.38 -26.87
CA TRP A 51 10.12 11.00 -27.16
C TRP A 51 10.08 9.72 -28.00
N GLY A 52 9.24 8.78 -27.60
CA GLY A 52 8.80 7.66 -28.43
C GLY A 52 7.88 8.10 -29.58
N GLU A 53 7.41 7.11 -30.33
CA GLU A 53 6.47 7.33 -31.43
C GLU A 53 5.23 8.10 -30.98
N GLY A 54 4.79 9.07 -31.79
CA GLY A 54 3.61 9.89 -31.50
C GLY A 54 3.69 10.75 -30.23
N ARG A 55 4.86 10.83 -29.56
CA ARG A 55 5.03 11.44 -28.23
C ARG A 55 4.13 10.83 -27.16
N LYS A 56 3.92 9.51 -27.26
CA LYS A 56 3.11 8.74 -26.31
C LYS A 56 3.92 8.23 -25.13
N ASN A 57 5.23 8.07 -25.26
CA ASN A 57 6.11 7.63 -24.19
C ASN A 57 7.37 8.50 -24.17
N ILE A 58 8.01 8.54 -23.01
CA ILE A 58 9.36 9.06 -22.83
C ILE A 58 10.25 7.87 -22.49
N TYR A 59 11.35 7.76 -23.21
CA TYR A 59 12.40 6.79 -22.94
C TYR A 59 13.67 7.51 -22.50
N THR A 60 14.55 6.80 -21.82
CA THR A 60 15.90 7.24 -21.49
C THR A 60 16.91 6.31 -22.13
N LEU A 61 17.80 6.87 -22.94
CA LEU A 61 18.93 6.18 -23.54
C LEU A 61 20.14 6.31 -22.63
N TYR A 62 20.58 5.20 -22.04
CA TYR A 62 21.79 5.10 -21.23
C TYR A 62 22.94 4.65 -22.13
N VAL A 63 23.87 5.55 -22.44
CA VAL A 63 25.03 5.24 -23.30
C VAL A 63 26.17 4.78 -22.41
N LEU A 64 26.62 3.54 -22.63
CA LEU A 64 27.61 2.87 -21.81
C LEU A 64 28.92 2.70 -22.58
N ASP A 65 30.03 3.06 -21.95
CA ASP A 65 31.36 2.72 -22.42
C ASP A 65 31.66 1.27 -22.06
N VAL A 66 31.89 0.43 -23.07
CA VAL A 66 32.14 -1.00 -22.90
C VAL A 66 33.58 -1.21 -22.43
N ILE A 67 33.71 -1.85 -21.26
CA ILE A 67 34.99 -2.25 -20.70
C ILE A 67 35.35 -3.66 -21.17
N ALA A 68 34.36 -4.57 -21.19
CA ALA A 68 34.52 -5.92 -21.73
C ALA A 68 33.20 -6.50 -22.24
N TYR A 69 33.28 -7.33 -23.26
CA TYR A 69 32.23 -8.23 -23.71
C TYR A 69 32.36 -9.57 -22.99
N LEU A 70 31.28 -10.01 -22.37
CA LEU A 70 31.18 -11.31 -21.69
C LEU A 70 30.45 -12.35 -22.55
N LYS A 71 29.71 -11.89 -23.57
CA LYS A 71 29.04 -12.69 -24.61
C LYS A 71 28.85 -11.81 -25.83
N GLY A 72 29.09 -12.34 -27.04
CA GLY A 72 28.80 -11.64 -28.30
C GLY A 72 29.71 -10.42 -28.53
N ARG A 73 31.03 -10.64 -28.53
CA ARG A 73 32.04 -9.59 -28.69
C ARG A 73 31.87 -8.83 -30.01
N GLU A 74 31.90 -7.51 -29.92
CA GLU A 74 31.94 -6.58 -31.05
C GLU A 74 33.16 -5.63 -30.91
N GLU A 75 33.51 -4.89 -31.97
CA GLU A 75 34.56 -3.86 -31.91
C GLU A 75 34.05 -2.51 -31.40
N SER A 76 32.74 -2.39 -31.14
CA SER A 76 32.15 -1.16 -30.64
C SER A 76 32.70 -0.84 -29.25
N LEU A 77 33.02 0.43 -29.00
CA LEU A 77 33.42 0.91 -27.68
C LEU A 77 32.21 1.28 -26.82
N GLN A 78 31.02 1.30 -27.42
CA GLN A 78 29.80 1.76 -26.78
C GLN A 78 28.60 0.89 -27.12
N VAL A 79 27.71 0.78 -26.15
CA VAL A 79 26.37 0.23 -26.32
C VAL A 79 25.37 1.14 -25.62
N ALA A 80 24.12 1.17 -26.08
CA ALA A 80 23.09 1.95 -25.44
C ALA A 80 21.95 1.07 -24.93
N VAL A 81 21.53 1.34 -23.70
CA VAL A 81 20.40 0.69 -23.05
C VAL A 81 19.21 1.62 -23.05
N ILE A 82 18.06 1.15 -23.52
CA ILE A 82 16.80 1.88 -23.52
C ILE A 82 16.03 1.50 -22.26
N GLY A 83 15.79 2.48 -21.39
CA GLY A 83 14.85 2.39 -20.28
C GLY A 83 13.56 3.13 -20.59
N GLU A 84 12.42 2.58 -20.18
CA GLU A 84 11.14 3.29 -20.20
C GLU A 84 11.09 4.30 -19.04
N GLY A 85 10.70 5.54 -19.33
CA GLY A 85 10.73 6.66 -18.39
C GLY A 85 11.78 7.72 -18.74
N GLY A 86 11.68 8.86 -18.08
CA GLY A 86 12.55 10.02 -18.30
C GLY A 86 11.78 11.33 -18.26
N GLN A 87 12.46 12.44 -18.53
CA GLN A 87 11.86 13.77 -18.52
C GLN A 87 12.14 14.53 -19.81
N MET A 88 11.09 15.10 -20.40
CA MET A 88 11.13 15.93 -21.60
C MET A 88 10.40 17.26 -21.33
N GLY A 89 11.16 18.24 -20.85
CA GLY A 89 10.63 19.54 -20.44
C GLY A 89 9.66 19.40 -19.27
N LEU A 90 8.42 19.85 -19.46
CA LEU A 90 7.33 19.77 -18.47
C LEU A 90 6.52 18.47 -18.57
N ASN A 91 7.11 17.41 -19.12
CA ASN A 91 6.49 16.09 -19.18
C ASN A 91 7.50 15.09 -18.65
N MET A 92 7.04 14.16 -17.83
CA MET A 92 7.89 13.14 -17.26
C MET A 92 7.13 11.82 -17.22
N GLN A 93 7.83 10.72 -17.44
CA GLN A 93 7.31 9.38 -17.28
C GLN A 93 8.17 8.65 -16.25
N ILE A 94 7.52 8.02 -15.29
CA ILE A 94 8.15 7.08 -14.36
C ILE A 94 7.46 5.74 -14.52
N THR A 95 8.24 4.67 -14.49
CA THR A 95 7.75 3.30 -14.61
C THR A 95 8.26 2.50 -13.42
N TYR A 96 7.41 1.72 -12.76
CA TYR A 96 7.82 0.85 -11.66
C TYR A 96 7.67 -0.63 -12.05
N PRO A 97 8.74 -1.45 -11.98
CA PRO A 97 10.13 -1.08 -11.68
C PRO A 97 10.82 -0.29 -12.81
N GLN A 98 11.75 0.61 -12.46
CA GLN A 98 12.48 1.46 -13.42
C GLN A 98 13.90 0.95 -13.66
N VAL A 99 14.38 1.01 -14.90
CA VAL A 99 15.82 0.94 -15.18
C VAL A 99 16.47 2.26 -14.75
N GLU A 100 17.40 2.17 -13.81
CA GLU A 100 18.25 3.28 -13.36
C GLU A 100 19.72 2.86 -13.40
N MET A 101 20.56 3.70 -14.01
CA MET A 101 22.02 3.55 -14.02
C MET A 101 22.63 4.88 -13.59
N ASP A 102 23.64 4.82 -12.75
CA ASP A 102 24.32 6.00 -12.22
C ASP A 102 25.80 6.05 -12.68
N PRO A 103 26.39 7.25 -12.81
CA PRO A 103 27.70 7.43 -13.44
C PRO A 103 28.89 6.93 -12.61
N HIS A 104 28.67 6.51 -11.36
CA HIS A 104 29.74 6.18 -10.43
C HIS A 104 30.05 4.68 -10.33
N HIS A 105 29.26 3.83 -11.01
CA HIS A 105 29.40 2.39 -10.91
C HIS A 105 29.63 1.72 -12.26
N ASP A 106 30.26 0.55 -12.21
CA ASP A 106 30.29 -0.37 -13.34
C ASP A 106 29.08 -1.30 -13.27
N PHE A 107 28.63 -1.74 -14.43
CA PHE A 107 27.48 -2.61 -14.57
C PHE A 107 27.86 -3.83 -15.41
N VAL A 108 27.38 -5.01 -15.01
CA VAL A 108 27.21 -6.12 -15.95
C VAL A 108 25.78 -6.07 -16.46
N VAL A 109 25.63 -5.90 -17.78
CA VAL A 109 24.34 -5.72 -18.42
C VAL A 109 24.07 -6.85 -19.40
N PHE A 110 22.94 -7.52 -19.21
CA PHE A 110 22.38 -8.54 -20.08
C PHE A 110 21.47 -7.85 -21.08
N LEU A 111 21.78 -7.94 -22.37
CA LEU A 111 21.15 -7.14 -23.42
C LEU A 111 20.27 -8.01 -24.32
N ASN A 112 19.09 -7.52 -24.66
CA ASN A 112 18.31 -8.07 -25.77
C ASN A 112 18.93 -7.66 -27.13
N ALA A 113 18.35 -8.16 -28.21
CA ALA A 113 18.66 -7.70 -29.56
C ALA A 113 18.38 -6.19 -29.72
N ASP A 114 19.03 -5.59 -30.73
CA ASP A 114 18.82 -4.19 -31.10
C ASP A 114 17.34 -3.91 -31.35
N ASN A 115 16.82 -2.83 -30.76
CA ASN A 115 15.40 -2.53 -30.76
C ASN A 115 15.10 -1.32 -31.64
N PHE A 116 14.75 -1.59 -32.90
CA PHE A 116 14.45 -0.56 -33.89
C PHE A 116 13.04 0.04 -33.79
N SER A 117 12.16 -0.45 -32.90
CA SER A 117 10.84 0.16 -32.74
C SER A 117 10.86 1.34 -31.77
N ILE A 118 11.70 1.26 -30.73
CA ILE A 118 11.76 2.28 -29.66
C ILE A 118 13.11 2.99 -29.53
N ASP A 119 14.07 2.74 -30.42
CA ASP A 119 15.36 3.43 -30.42
C ASP A 119 15.26 4.95 -30.64
N TYR A 120 16.25 5.67 -30.14
CA TYR A 120 16.38 7.09 -30.41
C TYR A 120 16.93 7.31 -31.82
N LYS A 121 16.02 7.57 -32.76
CA LYS A 121 16.33 7.72 -34.20
C LYS A 121 17.39 8.78 -34.47
N ASP A 122 17.33 9.93 -33.81
CA ASP A 122 18.33 11.00 -34.03
C ASP A 122 19.72 10.57 -33.55
N TYR A 123 19.80 9.87 -32.42
CA TYR A 123 21.07 9.32 -31.93
C TYR A 123 21.63 8.26 -32.89
N ARG A 124 20.78 7.36 -33.39
CA ARG A 124 21.19 6.35 -34.38
C ARG A 124 21.67 6.99 -35.69
N ASN A 125 21.03 8.08 -36.13
CA ASN A 125 21.44 8.79 -37.35
C ASN A 125 22.84 9.39 -37.23
N VAL A 126 23.25 9.82 -36.02
CA VAL A 126 24.58 10.37 -35.77
C VAL A 126 25.61 9.25 -35.48
N LEU A 127 25.21 8.21 -34.76
CA LEU A 127 26.06 7.12 -34.28
C LEU A 127 25.48 5.75 -34.68
N ALA A 128 25.46 5.47 -35.98
CA ALA A 128 24.79 4.29 -36.56
C ALA A 128 25.34 2.93 -36.09
N GLY A 129 26.56 2.88 -35.57
CA GLY A 129 27.20 1.66 -35.09
C GLY A 129 26.85 1.27 -33.65
N ILE A 130 26.13 2.13 -32.90
CA ILE A 130 25.78 1.86 -31.50
C ILE A 130 24.45 1.12 -31.45
N ARG A 131 24.48 -0.12 -30.95
CA ARG A 131 23.28 -0.90 -30.61
C ARG A 131 22.46 -0.16 -29.55
N GLN A 132 21.14 -0.09 -29.74
CA GLN A 132 20.19 0.47 -28.76
C GLN A 132 19.15 -0.59 -28.40
N CYS A 133 19.23 -1.15 -27.20
CA CYS A 133 18.38 -2.28 -26.81
C CYS A 133 17.88 -2.16 -25.38
N THR A 134 16.84 -2.92 -25.05
CA THR A 134 16.38 -3.05 -23.66
C THR A 134 17.20 -4.10 -22.92
N PRO A 135 17.31 -4.03 -21.58
CA PRO A 135 17.94 -5.10 -20.83
C PRO A 135 17.09 -6.38 -20.86
N HIS A 136 17.75 -7.53 -20.98
CA HIS A 136 17.12 -8.83 -20.81
C HIS A 136 16.74 -9.04 -19.33
N ALA A 137 15.54 -9.56 -19.06
CA ALA A 137 14.98 -9.66 -17.70
C ALA A 137 14.85 -8.29 -16.97
N GLY A 138 14.67 -7.20 -17.73
CA GLY A 138 14.38 -5.87 -17.19
C GLY A 138 15.48 -5.40 -16.23
N VAL A 139 15.08 -4.90 -15.06
CA VAL A 139 16.01 -4.44 -14.02
C VAL A 139 16.92 -5.54 -13.47
N GLN A 140 16.51 -6.82 -13.54
CA GLN A 140 17.36 -7.96 -13.13
C GLN A 140 18.48 -8.21 -14.15
N GLY A 141 18.37 -7.69 -15.37
CA GLY A 141 19.42 -7.72 -16.38
C GLY A 141 20.58 -6.79 -16.10
N ILE A 142 20.55 -6.02 -15.00
CA ILE A 142 21.53 -5.00 -14.67
C ILE A 142 22.11 -5.31 -13.30
N LEU A 143 23.35 -5.78 -13.27
CA LEU A 143 24.07 -6.06 -12.04
C LEU A 143 25.01 -4.89 -11.77
N LYS A 144 24.70 -4.12 -10.73
CA LYS A 144 25.51 -2.98 -10.29
C LYS A 144 26.71 -3.46 -9.47
N ARG A 145 27.92 -3.01 -9.83
CA ARG A 145 29.14 -3.23 -9.06
C ARG A 145 29.25 -2.20 -7.94
N GLN A 146 29.31 -2.64 -6.69
CA GLN A 146 29.50 -1.77 -5.53
C GLN A 146 30.31 -2.52 -4.47
N GLY A 147 31.28 -1.86 -3.82
CA GLY A 147 32.19 -2.53 -2.87
C GLY A 147 32.98 -3.70 -3.47
N GLY A 148 33.25 -3.66 -4.78
CA GLY A 148 33.98 -4.71 -5.49
C GLY A 148 33.15 -5.96 -5.87
N VAL A 149 31.86 -6.01 -5.55
CA VAL A 149 30.95 -7.11 -5.88
C VAL A 149 29.78 -6.64 -6.74
N TYR A 150 29.21 -7.54 -7.53
CA TYR A 150 28.02 -7.33 -8.33
C TYR A 150 26.80 -7.86 -7.60
N TYR A 151 25.77 -7.03 -7.46
CA TYR A 151 24.54 -7.40 -6.78
C TYR A 151 23.47 -7.86 -7.76
N ASP A 152 22.86 -9.01 -7.47
CA ASP A 152 21.75 -9.59 -8.20
C ASP A 152 20.44 -9.35 -7.44
N ILE A 153 19.68 -8.35 -7.88
CA ILE A 153 18.49 -7.88 -7.17
C ILE A 153 17.35 -8.91 -7.13
N GLY A 154 17.30 -9.83 -8.10
CA GLY A 154 16.28 -10.87 -8.13
C GLY A 154 16.52 -11.93 -7.06
N SER A 155 17.74 -12.44 -6.97
CA SER A 155 18.08 -13.52 -6.05
C SER A 155 18.61 -13.04 -4.68
N GLN A 156 18.79 -11.73 -4.50
CA GLN A 156 19.56 -11.11 -3.42
C GLN A 156 21.00 -11.65 -3.29
N ALA A 157 21.52 -12.33 -4.33
CA ALA A 157 22.90 -12.80 -4.34
C ALA A 157 23.87 -11.65 -4.65
N TYR A 158 25.12 -11.87 -4.31
CA TYR A 158 26.23 -11.04 -4.76
C TYR A 158 27.36 -11.92 -5.26
N TYR A 159 28.11 -11.41 -6.24
CA TYR A 159 29.22 -12.12 -6.85
C TYR A 159 30.45 -11.22 -6.85
N SER A 160 31.60 -11.76 -6.45
CA SER A 160 32.87 -11.11 -6.83
C SER A 160 32.98 -11.06 -8.36
N GLU A 161 33.70 -10.09 -8.91
CA GLU A 161 33.89 -10.00 -10.38
C GLU A 161 34.45 -11.31 -10.93
N SER A 162 35.48 -11.87 -10.28
CA SER A 162 36.07 -13.16 -10.66
C SER A 162 35.07 -14.32 -10.63
N GLU A 163 34.16 -14.35 -9.65
CA GLU A 163 33.14 -15.39 -9.58
C GLU A 163 32.10 -15.25 -10.68
N LEU A 164 31.60 -14.02 -10.91
CA LEU A 164 30.61 -13.74 -11.95
C LEU A 164 31.15 -14.07 -13.33
N LEU A 165 32.35 -13.58 -13.66
CA LEU A 165 33.01 -13.88 -14.93
C LEU A 165 33.23 -15.38 -15.11
N ARG A 166 33.69 -16.09 -14.07
CA ARG A 166 33.87 -17.54 -14.11
C ARG A 166 32.54 -18.27 -14.35
N LYS A 167 31.45 -17.86 -13.71
CA LYS A 167 30.12 -18.47 -13.91
C LYS A 167 29.62 -18.28 -15.34
N ILE A 168 29.78 -17.09 -15.90
CA ILE A 168 29.42 -16.78 -17.29
C ILE A 168 30.30 -17.59 -18.26
N GLU A 169 31.63 -17.57 -18.07
CA GLU A 169 32.58 -18.33 -18.90
C GLU A 169 32.29 -19.84 -18.86
N GLN A 170 32.01 -20.41 -17.69
CA GLN A 170 31.68 -21.82 -17.57
C GLN A 170 30.39 -22.21 -18.31
N ARG A 171 29.44 -21.28 -18.42
CA ARG A 171 28.18 -21.51 -19.11
C ARG A 171 28.31 -21.36 -20.63
N LEU A 172 29.07 -20.37 -21.09
CA LEU A 172 29.21 -20.04 -22.51
C LEU A 172 30.38 -20.77 -23.20
N GLY A 173 31.43 -21.12 -22.46
CA GLY A 173 32.70 -21.55 -23.03
C GLY A 173 33.54 -20.41 -23.65
N GLU A 174 33.10 -19.17 -23.48
CA GLU A 174 33.74 -17.96 -23.99
C GLU A 174 34.35 -17.14 -22.85
N LYS A 175 35.52 -16.56 -23.08
CA LYS A 175 36.17 -15.68 -22.11
C LYS A 175 35.72 -14.25 -22.31
N ALA A 176 35.77 -13.47 -21.22
CA ALA A 176 35.59 -12.04 -21.30
C ALA A 176 36.70 -11.40 -22.16
N GLU A 177 36.33 -10.55 -23.10
CA GLU A 177 37.24 -9.87 -24.01
C GLU A 177 36.98 -8.36 -24.05
N THR A 178 38.04 -7.58 -24.12
CA THR A 178 37.97 -6.13 -24.42
C THR A 178 37.45 -5.89 -25.84
N PRO A 179 36.96 -4.69 -26.17
CA PRO A 179 36.57 -4.35 -27.54
C PRO A 179 37.68 -4.61 -28.57
N GLU A 180 38.96 -4.45 -28.20
CA GLU A 180 40.13 -4.73 -29.04
C GLU A 180 40.42 -6.24 -29.22
N GLY A 181 39.68 -7.11 -28.53
CA GLY A 181 39.83 -8.57 -28.59
C GLY A 181 40.91 -9.14 -27.66
N ALA A 182 41.46 -8.33 -26.74
CA ALA A 182 42.34 -8.84 -25.70
C ALA A 182 41.52 -9.46 -24.56
N ALA A 183 42.00 -10.57 -23.99
CA ALA A 183 41.37 -11.19 -22.83
C ALA A 183 41.27 -10.19 -21.66
N PHE A 184 40.09 -10.08 -21.05
CA PHE A 184 39.85 -9.19 -19.92
C PHE A 184 40.13 -9.92 -18.60
N PRO A 185 41.13 -9.49 -17.80
CA PRO A 185 41.36 -10.06 -16.48
C PRO A 185 40.34 -9.53 -15.47
N ALA A 186 39.78 -10.41 -14.66
CA ALA A 186 38.91 -10.01 -13.55
C ALA A 186 39.65 -9.05 -12.61
N ARG A 187 39.02 -7.92 -12.29
CA ARG A 187 39.56 -6.97 -11.32
C ARG A 187 39.33 -7.52 -9.91
N GLY A 188 40.32 -7.29 -9.05
CA GLY A 188 40.18 -7.59 -7.63
C GLY A 188 39.06 -6.80 -6.99
N LEU A 189 38.75 -7.13 -5.74
CA LEU A 189 37.99 -6.23 -4.87
C LEU A 189 38.71 -4.87 -4.88
N SER A 190 38.00 -3.79 -5.19
CA SER A 190 38.60 -2.46 -5.05
C SER A 190 38.92 -2.24 -3.57
N GLU A 191 40.02 -1.54 -3.27
CA GLU A 191 40.27 -0.98 -1.94
C GLU A 191 39.21 0.08 -1.54
N GLU A 192 38.21 0.33 -2.40
CA GLU A 192 37.02 1.10 -2.06
C GLU A 192 36.27 0.42 -0.91
N GLN A 193 36.68 0.87 0.27
CA GLN A 193 36.00 0.78 1.54
C GLN A 193 35.69 -0.65 2.01
N SER A 194 36.75 -1.42 2.25
CA SER A 194 36.69 -2.39 3.34
C SER A 194 36.53 -1.64 4.67
N ILE A 195 35.30 -1.47 5.15
CA ILE A 195 35.07 -1.29 6.59
C ILE A 195 33.93 -2.20 7.05
N GLU A 196 34.11 -3.51 6.87
CA GLU A 196 33.60 -4.41 7.91
C GLU A 196 34.53 -4.27 9.13
N GLY A 197 33.98 -3.84 10.26
CA GLY A 197 34.63 -4.01 11.56
C GLY A 197 35.30 -2.80 12.21
N ARG A 198 35.00 -1.56 11.79
CA ARG A 198 35.08 -0.42 12.74
C ARG A 198 33.68 0.02 13.11
N GLY A 199 33.27 -0.27 14.34
CA GLY A 199 32.26 0.57 14.98
C GLY A 199 32.81 1.99 15.05
N MET A 200 32.40 2.87 14.14
CA MET A 200 32.78 4.28 14.18
C MET A 200 31.58 5.08 14.67
N GLY A 201 31.60 5.42 15.95
CA GLY A 201 30.58 6.18 16.66
C GLY A 201 30.50 7.65 16.26
N GLY A 202 30.74 7.97 14.98
CA GLY A 202 30.56 9.30 14.45
C GLY A 202 29.11 9.76 14.59
N ILE A 203 28.13 8.88 14.33
CA ILE A 203 26.70 9.18 14.52
C ILE A 203 26.28 8.90 15.96
N SER A 204 25.89 9.95 16.69
CA SER A 204 25.36 9.84 18.06
C SER A 204 23.84 9.63 18.08
N SER A 205 23.08 10.43 17.32
CA SER A 205 21.61 10.33 17.24
C SER A 205 21.11 10.53 15.81
N LEU A 206 19.94 9.97 15.56
CA LEU A 206 19.15 10.23 14.36
C LEU A 206 17.82 10.80 14.84
N GLU A 207 17.47 11.95 14.28
CA GLU A 207 16.30 12.74 14.62
C GLU A 207 15.60 13.13 13.31
N ASN A 208 14.35 13.55 13.38
CA ASN A 208 13.74 14.33 12.30
C ASN A 208 13.87 15.84 12.62
N GLY A 209 13.49 16.71 11.70
CA GLY A 209 13.56 18.16 11.91
C GLY A 209 12.74 18.69 13.10
N THR A 210 11.83 17.89 13.66
CA THR A 210 10.99 18.24 14.83
C THR A 210 11.43 17.62 16.15
N GLY A 211 12.40 16.69 16.14
CA GLY A 211 12.90 16.00 17.33
C GLY A 211 13.19 14.51 17.10
N PRO A 212 13.33 13.72 18.18
CA PRO A 212 13.58 12.28 18.08
C PRO A 212 12.48 11.56 17.30
N ALA A 213 12.87 10.73 16.33
CA ALA A 213 11.96 9.93 15.52
C ALA A 213 12.43 8.48 15.47
N SER A 214 11.49 7.54 15.57
CA SER A 214 11.76 6.09 15.44
C SER A 214 11.50 5.56 14.02
N ALA A 215 10.81 6.34 13.19
CA ALA A 215 10.53 6.01 11.80
C ALA A 215 10.53 7.29 10.97
N PHE A 216 10.89 7.17 9.71
CA PHE A 216 11.04 8.27 8.76
C PHE A 216 10.24 8.01 7.50
N ILE A 217 9.96 9.06 6.74
CA ILE A 217 9.28 8.96 5.45
C ILE A 217 10.21 9.44 4.34
N ALA A 218 10.25 8.71 3.24
CA ALA A 218 11.19 8.91 2.14
C ALA A 218 10.54 9.63 0.95
N GLY A 219 11.33 10.36 0.17
CA GLY A 219 10.87 11.02 -1.06
C GLY A 219 9.99 12.27 -0.87
N THR A 220 9.61 12.61 0.36
CA THR A 220 8.76 13.78 0.64
C THR A 220 9.49 15.13 0.47
N THR A 221 8.70 16.20 0.40
CA THR A 221 9.11 17.61 0.44
C THR A 221 8.65 18.33 1.72
N VAL A 222 8.11 17.60 2.70
CA VAL A 222 7.65 18.18 3.98
C VAL A 222 8.81 18.83 4.73
N VAL A 223 8.62 20.11 5.10
CA VAL A 223 9.56 20.88 5.91
C VAL A 223 9.70 20.23 7.29
N ASN A 224 10.92 20.16 7.83
CA ASN A 224 11.24 19.53 9.11
C ASN A 224 11.07 17.99 9.13
N ASN A 225 10.94 17.35 7.96
CA ASN A 225 11.01 15.90 7.82
C ASN A 225 12.39 15.41 7.35
N GLU A 226 13.39 16.28 7.29
CA GLU A 226 14.76 15.87 7.01
C GLU A 226 15.26 14.88 8.08
N LEU A 227 16.09 13.92 7.66
CA LEU A 227 16.90 13.15 8.58
C LEU A 227 17.99 14.06 9.15
N VAL A 228 17.95 14.27 10.46
CA VAL A 228 18.96 15.00 11.21
C VAL A 228 19.92 13.99 11.83
N ILE A 229 21.13 13.94 11.28
CA ILE A 229 22.22 13.08 11.73
C ILE A 229 23.11 13.90 12.65
N LYS A 230 23.07 13.60 13.94
CA LYS A 230 23.93 14.23 14.94
C LYS A 230 25.15 13.37 15.17
N GLY A 231 26.29 14.01 15.40
CA GLY A 231 27.52 13.28 15.58
C GLY A 231 28.78 14.11 15.70
N SER A 232 29.89 13.52 15.30
CA SER A 232 31.20 14.15 15.22
C SER A 232 32.02 13.51 14.09
N GLY A 233 33.01 14.25 13.58
CA GLY A 233 33.94 13.74 12.58
C GLY A 233 33.41 13.77 11.14
N PHE A 234 32.31 14.47 10.89
CA PHE A 234 31.75 14.62 9.53
C PHE A 234 32.58 15.55 8.62
N GLY A 235 33.44 16.38 9.22
CA GLY A 235 34.16 17.44 8.52
C GLY A 235 33.25 18.62 8.16
N ASP A 236 33.87 19.75 7.79
CA ASP A 236 33.14 20.97 7.41
C ASP A 236 32.91 21.10 5.90
N MET A 237 33.45 20.16 5.11
CA MET A 237 33.14 20.02 3.69
C MET A 237 32.09 18.95 3.52
N GLU A 238 31.10 19.25 2.67
CA GLU A 238 30.00 18.34 2.35
C GLU A 238 30.53 17.00 1.80
N GLY A 239 30.08 15.91 2.41
CA GLY A 239 30.31 14.56 1.93
C GLY A 239 29.05 13.98 1.29
N THR A 240 28.77 12.70 1.50
CA THR A 240 27.58 12.02 0.97
C THR A 240 26.88 11.18 2.03
N VAL A 241 25.56 11.08 1.92
CA VAL A 241 24.76 10.21 2.80
C VAL A 241 24.16 9.09 1.96
N TRP A 242 24.36 7.86 2.41
CA TRP A 242 23.98 6.64 1.74
C TRP A 242 22.95 5.86 2.53
N PHE A 243 21.99 5.26 1.85
CA PHE A 243 20.88 4.51 2.43
C PHE A 243 20.81 3.13 1.80
N SER A 244 20.37 2.12 2.54
CA SER A 244 19.93 0.85 1.95
C SER A 244 18.89 1.11 0.85
N ASN A 245 19.00 0.42 -0.29
CA ASN A 245 18.12 0.62 -1.43
C ASN A 245 16.80 -0.16 -1.29
N ALA A 246 15.66 0.52 -1.26
CA ALA A 246 14.34 -0.08 -1.12
C ALA A 246 13.93 -0.96 -2.30
N ASP A 247 14.34 -0.59 -3.52
CA ASP A 247 13.92 -1.25 -4.76
C ASP A 247 14.57 -2.65 -4.94
N ASN A 248 15.52 -3.02 -4.06
CA ASN A 248 16.17 -4.34 -4.06
C ASN A 248 16.35 -4.95 -2.66
N GLY A 249 15.55 -4.51 -1.68
CA GLY A 249 15.59 -5.09 -0.34
C GLY A 249 16.84 -4.75 0.48
N GLY A 250 17.57 -3.71 0.08
CA GLY A 250 18.77 -3.22 0.76
C GLY A 250 20.07 -3.88 0.30
N ALA A 251 20.04 -4.62 -0.82
CA ALA A 251 21.21 -5.27 -1.40
C ALA A 251 22.27 -4.24 -1.84
N THR A 252 21.84 -3.14 -2.45
CA THR A 252 22.73 -2.01 -2.77
C THR A 252 22.44 -0.81 -1.89
N ILE A 253 23.25 0.26 -2.05
CA ILE A 253 22.99 1.54 -1.42
C ILE A 253 22.63 2.59 -2.47
N VAL A 254 21.87 3.59 -2.04
CA VAL A 254 21.55 4.80 -2.81
C VAL A 254 22.09 6.01 -2.07
N ALA A 255 22.67 6.95 -2.80
CA ALA A 255 23.12 8.23 -2.25
C ALA A 255 22.01 9.29 -2.38
N THR A 256 22.16 10.36 -1.61
CA THR A 256 21.66 11.67 -2.00
C THR A 256 22.22 12.04 -3.37
N ALA A 257 21.36 12.06 -4.39
CA ALA A 257 21.77 12.21 -5.78
C ALA A 257 21.72 13.66 -6.27
N TYR A 258 21.06 14.54 -5.53
CA TYR A 258 20.82 15.93 -5.94
C TYR A 258 21.38 16.89 -4.89
N GLY A 259 21.98 18.00 -5.32
CA GLY A 259 22.55 19.01 -4.41
C GLY A 259 21.55 19.51 -3.36
N SER A 260 20.27 19.61 -3.71
CA SER A 260 19.21 20.04 -2.79
C SER A 260 18.76 18.98 -1.76
N ASP A 261 19.29 17.76 -1.83
CA ASP A 261 19.01 16.71 -0.84
C ASP A 261 19.78 16.96 0.46
N ILE A 262 21.01 17.48 0.40
CA ILE A 262 21.75 17.92 1.59
C ILE A 262 21.26 19.33 1.96
N VAL A 263 20.52 19.44 3.05
CA VAL A 263 19.94 20.70 3.52
C VAL A 263 20.96 21.53 4.29
N SER A 264 21.81 20.87 5.08
CA SER A 264 22.94 21.52 5.76
C SER A 264 23.97 20.48 6.18
N TRP A 265 25.25 20.86 6.13
CA TRP A 265 26.36 20.03 6.59
C TRP A 265 27.26 20.80 7.55
N SER A 266 27.71 20.13 8.61
CA SER A 266 28.73 20.60 9.55
C SER A 266 29.47 19.42 10.15
N GLY A 267 30.60 19.67 10.83
CA GLY A 267 31.36 18.62 11.51
C GLY A 267 30.60 17.82 12.58
N THR A 268 29.41 18.27 13.00
CA THR A 268 28.60 17.64 14.07
C THR A 268 27.13 17.39 13.75
N GLU A 269 26.61 17.96 12.67
CA GLU A 269 25.21 17.83 12.26
C GLU A 269 25.09 17.84 10.74
N ILE A 270 24.35 16.87 10.22
CA ILE A 270 23.94 16.80 8.82
C ILE A 270 22.42 16.77 8.79
N ARG A 271 21.82 17.58 7.92
CA ARG A 271 20.39 17.53 7.61
C ARG A 271 20.23 17.11 6.17
N VAL A 272 19.46 16.06 5.94
CA VAL A 272 19.32 15.47 4.61
C VAL A 272 17.89 15.05 4.32
N LYS A 273 17.38 15.38 3.14
CA LYS A 273 16.12 14.87 2.62
C LYS A 273 16.32 13.42 2.18
N ILE A 274 15.54 12.52 2.76
CA ILE A 274 15.66 11.08 2.49
C ILE A 274 15.23 10.79 1.03
N PRO A 275 16.08 10.20 0.17
CA PRO A 275 15.74 9.83 -1.22
C PRO A 275 14.56 8.85 -1.29
N LYS A 276 13.81 8.84 -2.40
CA LYS A 276 12.66 7.92 -2.56
C LYS A 276 13.04 6.45 -2.47
N GLN A 277 14.24 6.08 -2.96
CA GLN A 277 14.75 4.71 -2.92
C GLN A 277 15.38 4.34 -1.58
N ALA A 278 15.36 5.21 -0.56
CA ALA A 278 15.87 4.85 0.75
C ALA A 278 14.92 3.84 1.43
N GLY A 279 15.47 2.71 1.86
CA GLY A 279 14.76 1.67 2.57
C GLY A 279 15.14 1.57 4.04
N THR A 280 14.32 0.82 4.80
CA THR A 280 14.66 0.41 6.16
C THR A 280 15.98 -0.36 6.15
N GLY A 281 16.97 0.11 6.90
CA GLY A 281 18.31 -0.44 6.83
C GLY A 281 19.36 0.49 7.40
N VAL A 282 20.58 0.40 6.90
CA VAL A 282 21.71 1.18 7.40
C VAL A 282 21.82 2.49 6.61
N VAL A 283 21.85 3.62 7.33
CA VAL A 283 22.34 4.88 6.80
C VAL A 283 23.83 5.00 7.10
N THR A 284 24.62 5.42 6.11
CA THR A 284 26.07 5.61 6.23
C THR A 284 26.46 7.00 5.73
N VAL A 285 27.28 7.71 6.49
CA VAL A 285 27.84 9.00 6.11
C VAL A 285 29.26 8.79 5.63
N TRP A 286 29.57 9.31 4.44
CA TRP A 286 30.93 9.42 3.91
C TRP A 286 31.35 10.89 3.91
N ASP A 287 32.61 11.17 4.25
CA ASP A 287 33.17 12.51 4.12
C ASP A 287 33.49 12.88 2.65
N ASN A 288 33.97 14.10 2.44
CA ASN A 288 34.37 14.62 1.12
C ASN A 288 35.60 13.90 0.50
N ASN A 289 36.22 12.96 1.21
CA ASN A 289 37.29 12.09 0.68
C ASN A 289 36.77 10.67 0.40
N PHE A 290 35.45 10.47 0.42
CA PHE A 290 34.83 9.15 0.28
C PHE A 290 35.35 8.17 1.33
N LEU A 291 35.44 8.60 2.58
CA LEU A 291 35.70 7.72 3.72
C LEU A 291 34.46 7.65 4.61
N THR A 292 34.07 6.44 5.01
CA THR A 292 32.97 6.26 5.97
C THR A 292 33.33 6.90 7.32
N VAL A 293 32.47 7.77 7.83
CA VAL A 293 32.64 8.46 9.13
C VAL A 293 31.66 7.97 10.21
N GLY A 294 30.54 7.38 9.81
CA GLY A 294 29.62 6.74 10.75
C GLY A 294 28.44 6.07 10.06
N SER A 295 27.85 5.08 10.74
CA SER A 295 26.68 4.34 10.25
C SER A 295 25.70 4.07 11.40
N LYS A 296 24.41 4.06 11.09
CA LYS A 296 23.34 3.72 12.05
C LYS A 296 22.09 3.22 11.31
N SER A 297 21.24 2.45 11.97
CA SER A 297 20.02 1.95 11.32
C SER A 297 18.88 2.98 11.39
N ILE A 298 18.07 3.02 10.33
CA ILE A 298 16.81 3.75 10.24
C ILE A 298 15.68 2.82 9.83
N THR A 299 14.46 3.21 10.19
CA THR A 299 13.23 2.61 9.67
C THR A 299 12.55 3.60 8.75
N ILE A 300 12.24 3.16 7.52
CA ILE A 300 11.42 3.91 6.58
C ILE A 300 10.00 3.37 6.68
N ASP A 301 9.06 4.22 7.08
CA ASP A 301 7.67 3.83 7.22
C ASP A 301 7.00 3.71 5.85
N TYR A 302 7.02 4.78 5.07
CA TYR A 302 6.59 4.80 3.68
C TYR A 302 7.49 5.71 2.83
N ALA A 303 7.42 5.52 1.52
CA ALA A 303 8.12 6.33 0.54
C ALA A 303 7.11 6.86 -0.49
N VAL A 304 7.27 8.12 -0.90
CA VAL A 304 6.48 8.73 -1.99
C VAL A 304 7.38 9.02 -3.19
N ILE A 305 6.79 9.16 -4.37
CA ILE A 305 7.52 9.42 -5.62
C ILE A 305 7.58 10.93 -5.87
N PRO A 306 8.72 11.60 -5.62
CA PRO A 306 8.91 12.97 -6.05
C PRO A 306 9.33 13.06 -7.52
N THR A 307 9.31 14.29 -8.01
CA THR A 307 9.97 14.74 -9.23
C THR A 307 11.16 15.62 -8.88
N TYR A 308 12.12 15.69 -9.79
CA TYR A 308 13.30 16.52 -9.65
C TYR A 308 13.34 17.45 -10.85
N ASN A 309 13.38 18.76 -10.61
CA ASN A 309 13.26 19.75 -11.67
C ASN A 309 14.43 20.72 -11.66
N ASP A 310 14.93 21.07 -12.84
CA ASP A 310 16.09 21.94 -13.10
C ASP A 310 15.71 23.23 -13.88
N PHE A 311 14.41 23.54 -14.00
CA PHE A 311 13.90 24.60 -14.85
C PHE A 311 14.35 26.03 -14.46
N TYR A 312 14.45 26.93 -15.47
CA TYR A 312 14.74 28.38 -15.44
C TYR A 312 14.90 29.06 -14.05
N ASN A 313 16.07 29.66 -13.83
CA ASN A 313 16.45 30.51 -12.67
C ASN A 313 16.73 29.80 -11.33
N PHE A 314 16.76 28.47 -11.26
CA PHE A 314 17.34 27.76 -10.11
C PHE A 314 18.84 27.54 -10.29
N SER A 315 19.59 27.70 -9.22
CA SER A 315 21.02 27.33 -9.18
C SER A 315 21.22 25.82 -9.02
N GLU A 316 20.18 25.07 -8.64
CA GLU A 316 20.24 23.64 -8.29
C GLU A 316 18.93 22.88 -8.60
N VAL A 317 19.03 21.57 -8.83
CA VAL A 317 17.89 20.67 -9.04
C VAL A 317 17.02 20.61 -7.77
N THR A 318 15.72 20.88 -7.88
CA THR A 318 14.79 20.94 -6.75
C THR A 318 13.80 19.78 -6.76
N ARG A 319 13.62 19.14 -5.59
CA ARG A 319 12.61 18.10 -5.37
C ARG A 319 11.21 18.69 -5.24
N ILE A 320 10.26 18.19 -6.02
CA ILE A 320 8.84 18.60 -6.02
C ILE A 320 7.96 17.36 -5.91
N LEU A 321 7.00 17.37 -4.99
CA LEU A 321 6.01 16.29 -4.88
C LEU A 321 4.86 16.53 -5.87
N PRO A 322 4.58 15.60 -6.81
CA PRO A 322 3.42 15.67 -7.67
C PRO A 322 2.12 15.55 -6.89
N LYS A 323 1.09 16.26 -7.34
CA LYS A 323 -0.26 16.21 -6.78
C LYS A 323 -1.13 15.22 -7.55
N LEU A 324 -2.03 14.53 -6.85
CA LEU A 324 -3.20 13.93 -7.48
C LEU A 324 -4.15 15.04 -7.97
N ALA A 325 -4.75 14.84 -9.13
CA ALA A 325 -5.66 15.80 -9.74
C ALA A 325 -6.97 15.13 -10.19
N SER A 326 -7.99 15.93 -10.48
CA SER A 326 -9.17 15.46 -11.19
C SER A 326 -8.94 15.60 -12.68
N ILE A 327 -8.52 14.50 -13.30
CA ILE A 327 -8.25 14.45 -14.74
C ILE A 327 -9.45 13.93 -15.54
N ASP A 328 -10.35 13.18 -14.88
CA ASP A 328 -11.56 12.62 -15.48
C ASP A 328 -12.78 13.56 -15.46
N GLY A 329 -12.69 14.71 -14.79
CA GLY A 329 -13.80 15.63 -14.57
C GLY A 329 -14.82 15.19 -13.50
N ASN A 330 -14.66 14.00 -12.90
CA ASN A 330 -15.50 13.45 -11.82
C ASN A 330 -14.82 13.52 -10.44
N GLY A 331 -13.78 14.35 -10.34
CA GLY A 331 -13.02 14.54 -9.10
C GLY A 331 -11.77 13.67 -8.96
N GLY A 332 -11.40 12.85 -9.94
CA GLY A 332 -10.25 11.94 -9.81
C GLY A 332 -9.76 11.32 -11.12
N TYR A 333 -9.57 10.00 -11.09
CA TYR A 333 -9.08 9.17 -12.19
C TYR A 333 -10.10 8.05 -12.42
N THR A 334 -10.43 7.73 -13.67
CA THR A 334 -11.35 6.62 -13.98
C THR A 334 -10.60 5.54 -14.75
N PHE A 335 -10.34 4.41 -14.09
CA PHE A 335 -9.68 3.25 -14.70
C PHE A 335 -10.62 2.51 -15.66
N GLN A 336 -10.11 2.21 -16.85
CA GLN A 336 -10.79 1.48 -17.91
C GLN A 336 -10.11 0.14 -18.13
N TYR A 337 -10.90 -0.89 -18.43
CA TYR A 337 -10.37 -2.24 -18.65
C TYR A 337 -10.24 -2.49 -20.15
N ASN A 338 -9.05 -2.89 -20.60
CA ASN A 338 -8.82 -3.18 -22.01
C ASN A 338 -9.74 -4.31 -22.53
N ASN A 339 -10.24 -4.14 -23.75
CA ASN A 339 -11.15 -5.05 -24.44
C ASN A 339 -10.91 -5.18 -25.97
N ASP A 340 -9.66 -4.99 -26.43
CA ASP A 340 -9.31 -4.97 -27.86
C ASP A 340 -8.51 -6.21 -28.33
N GLU A 341 -8.28 -7.21 -27.48
CA GLU A 341 -7.51 -8.38 -27.88
C GLU A 341 -8.35 -9.34 -28.75
N PRO A 342 -7.73 -10.03 -29.73
CA PRO A 342 -8.45 -10.93 -30.65
C PRO A 342 -9.20 -12.08 -29.95
N SER A 343 -8.77 -12.44 -28.73
CA SER A 343 -9.41 -13.41 -27.86
C SER A 343 -9.92 -12.73 -26.58
N PRO A 344 -11.24 -12.70 -26.31
CA PRO A 344 -11.79 -12.04 -25.12
C PRO A 344 -11.31 -12.60 -23.77
N SER A 345 -10.69 -13.79 -23.74
CA SER A 345 -10.09 -14.34 -22.51
C SER A 345 -8.68 -13.82 -22.22
N GLU A 346 -8.06 -13.14 -23.19
CA GLU A 346 -6.76 -12.48 -23.07
C GLU A 346 -6.93 -11.00 -22.67
N ASP A 347 -8.12 -10.44 -22.90
CA ASP A 347 -8.53 -9.12 -22.41
C ASP A 347 -8.67 -9.07 -20.89
N PHE A 348 -8.31 -7.93 -20.31
CA PHE A 348 -8.56 -7.68 -18.89
C PHE A 348 -10.07 -7.65 -18.60
N ALA A 349 -10.85 -6.94 -19.42
CA ALA A 349 -12.29 -6.79 -19.22
C ALA A 349 -13.07 -8.12 -19.33
N GLY A 350 -12.56 -9.07 -20.12
CA GLY A 350 -13.20 -10.38 -20.31
C GLY A 350 -12.89 -11.38 -19.20
N ASN A 351 -11.88 -11.13 -18.37
CA ASN A 351 -11.53 -11.95 -17.22
C ASN A 351 -12.26 -11.45 -15.95
N ALA A 352 -13.46 -11.99 -15.71
CA ALA A 352 -14.31 -11.59 -14.59
C ALA A 352 -13.65 -11.75 -13.21
N ASN A 353 -12.79 -12.76 -13.02
CA ASN A 353 -12.13 -12.98 -11.73
C ASN A 353 -11.01 -11.95 -11.51
N ALA A 354 -10.23 -11.65 -12.57
CA ALA A 354 -9.22 -10.59 -12.53
C ALA A 354 -9.84 -9.21 -12.27
N VAL A 355 -10.95 -8.88 -12.94
CA VAL A 355 -11.72 -7.66 -12.70
C VAL A 355 -12.18 -7.60 -11.25
N ALA A 356 -12.79 -8.67 -10.74
CA ALA A 356 -13.25 -8.71 -9.34
C ALA A 356 -12.11 -8.52 -8.34
N ALA A 357 -10.95 -9.15 -8.57
CA ALA A 357 -9.77 -8.99 -7.73
C ALA A 357 -9.19 -7.57 -7.77
N PHE A 358 -9.07 -6.97 -8.96
CA PHE A 358 -8.63 -5.59 -9.11
C PHE A 358 -9.60 -4.61 -8.45
N GLU A 359 -10.91 -4.82 -8.59
CA GLU A 359 -11.92 -3.97 -7.96
C GLU A 359 -11.87 -4.04 -6.42
N ARG A 360 -11.56 -5.22 -5.84
CA ARG A 360 -11.32 -5.34 -4.39
C ARG A 360 -10.10 -4.54 -3.95
N ALA A 361 -8.99 -4.65 -4.69
CA ALA A 361 -7.78 -3.87 -4.43
C ALA A 361 -8.03 -2.35 -4.56
N LEU A 362 -8.76 -1.94 -5.60
CA LEU A 362 -9.17 -0.54 -5.82
C LEU A 362 -10.02 -0.02 -4.67
N ASN A 363 -11.02 -0.80 -4.25
CA ASN A 363 -11.89 -0.44 -3.14
C ASN A 363 -11.13 -0.36 -1.81
N ASN A 364 -10.11 -1.19 -1.60
CA ASN A 364 -9.26 -1.12 -0.41
C ASN A 364 -8.56 0.25 -0.30
N TRP A 365 -7.93 0.72 -1.38
CA TRP A 365 -7.36 2.06 -1.45
C TRP A 365 -8.40 3.17 -1.26
N ARG A 366 -9.52 3.11 -2.00
CA ARG A 366 -10.61 4.11 -1.93
C ARG A 366 -11.15 4.26 -0.50
N THR A 367 -11.52 3.16 0.14
CA THR A 367 -12.13 3.16 1.48
C THR A 367 -11.15 3.52 2.58
N SER A 368 -9.88 3.13 2.44
CA SER A 368 -8.87 3.38 3.46
C SER A 368 -8.26 4.78 3.41
N THR A 369 -8.21 5.41 2.23
CA THR A 369 -7.48 6.67 2.03
C THR A 369 -8.35 7.83 1.52
N GLY A 370 -9.55 7.53 1.01
CA GLY A 370 -10.42 8.51 0.37
C GLY A 370 -10.02 8.87 -1.06
N VAL A 371 -9.06 8.15 -1.67
CA VAL A 371 -8.66 8.40 -3.06
C VAL A 371 -9.80 8.18 -4.04
N ASN A 372 -9.93 9.12 -4.98
CA ASN A 372 -10.96 9.06 -6.01
C ASN A 372 -10.42 8.38 -7.25
N PHE A 373 -10.18 7.09 -7.11
CA PHE A 373 -9.95 6.19 -8.22
C PHE A 373 -11.26 5.48 -8.55
N ASP A 374 -11.92 5.95 -9.59
CA ASP A 374 -13.14 5.35 -10.10
C ASP A 374 -12.87 4.31 -11.20
N ARG A 375 -13.91 3.62 -11.63
CA ARG A 375 -13.83 2.62 -12.68
C ARG A 375 -14.89 2.85 -13.76
N ASN A 376 -14.53 2.51 -14.98
CA ASN A 376 -15.49 2.34 -16.07
C ASN A 376 -15.38 0.92 -16.63
N ALA A 377 -16.31 0.07 -16.19
CA ALA A 377 -16.39 -1.34 -16.58
C ALA A 377 -16.91 -1.55 -18.02
N SER A 378 -17.27 -0.50 -18.77
CA SER A 378 -17.62 -0.64 -20.20
C SER A 378 -16.42 -1.08 -21.06
N GLY A 379 -15.22 -0.97 -20.50
CA GLY A 379 -13.95 -1.26 -21.15
C GLY A 379 -13.55 -0.23 -22.21
N THR A 380 -12.34 -0.39 -22.73
CA THR A 380 -11.75 0.46 -23.78
C THR A 380 -10.95 -0.36 -24.78
N GLY A 381 -11.04 0.03 -26.06
CA GLY A 381 -10.23 -0.56 -27.14
C GLY A 381 -8.78 -0.06 -27.15
N THR A 382 -8.35 0.64 -26.09
CA THR A 382 -6.98 1.15 -25.95
C THR A 382 -6.16 0.19 -25.11
N ASN A 383 -4.87 0.06 -25.44
CA ASN A 383 -3.91 -0.72 -24.68
C ASN A 383 -3.18 0.16 -23.67
N ALA A 384 -2.96 -0.37 -22.47
CA ALA A 384 -2.14 0.27 -21.45
C ALA A 384 -0.67 0.41 -21.89
N GLY A 385 0.00 1.41 -21.34
CA GLY A 385 1.42 1.69 -21.57
C GLY A 385 1.67 2.83 -22.55
N LEU A 386 0.69 3.70 -22.79
CA LEU A 386 0.81 4.88 -23.66
C LEU A 386 0.16 6.10 -23.00
N ARG A 387 0.78 7.27 -23.09
CA ARG A 387 0.16 8.54 -22.67
C ARG A 387 -0.97 8.96 -23.62
N ASP A 388 -2.20 8.64 -23.29
CA ASP A 388 -3.37 8.88 -24.15
C ASP A 388 -4.59 9.51 -23.45
N ASN A 389 -4.44 9.85 -22.17
CA ASN A 389 -5.47 10.35 -21.26
C ASN A 389 -6.53 9.31 -20.88
N ASN A 390 -6.30 8.03 -21.16
CA ASN A 390 -7.12 6.94 -20.65
C ASN A 390 -6.29 6.18 -19.62
N GLN A 391 -6.82 6.02 -18.41
CA GLN A 391 -6.16 5.21 -17.40
C GLN A 391 -6.53 3.76 -17.66
N VAL A 392 -5.63 2.98 -18.25
CA VAL A 392 -5.95 1.64 -18.71
C VAL A 392 -5.33 0.57 -17.82
N VAL A 393 -6.11 -0.47 -17.56
CA VAL A 393 -5.64 -1.74 -16.97
C VAL A 393 -5.70 -2.82 -18.04
N SER A 394 -4.57 -3.48 -18.29
CA SER A 394 -4.44 -4.52 -19.33
C SER A 394 -3.62 -5.71 -18.87
N PHE A 395 -3.90 -6.89 -19.43
CA PHE A 395 -2.92 -7.96 -19.53
C PHE A 395 -2.01 -7.69 -20.74
N VAL A 396 -0.71 -7.98 -20.62
CA VAL A 396 0.25 -7.83 -21.71
C VAL A 396 1.30 -8.95 -21.70
N ASP A 397 1.74 -9.33 -22.89
CA ASP A 397 2.74 -10.39 -23.11
C ASP A 397 4.18 -9.88 -23.12
N ASN A 398 4.37 -8.57 -23.22
CA ASN A 398 5.66 -7.94 -23.45
C ASN A 398 6.38 -7.43 -22.18
N LEU A 399 5.84 -7.66 -20.97
CA LEU A 399 6.59 -7.38 -19.74
C LEU A 399 7.88 -8.20 -19.70
N SER A 400 8.96 -7.59 -19.21
CA SER A 400 10.26 -8.25 -19.08
C SER A 400 10.16 -9.51 -18.23
N SER A 401 10.93 -10.55 -18.56
CA SER A 401 10.87 -11.81 -17.82
C SER A 401 11.06 -11.60 -16.32
N GLY A 402 10.17 -12.25 -15.59
CA GLY A 402 10.06 -12.11 -14.15
C GLY A 402 9.27 -10.91 -13.68
N THR A 403 8.75 -10.04 -14.56
CA THR A 403 7.90 -8.92 -14.15
C THR A 403 6.43 -9.33 -14.07
N LEU A 404 5.79 -9.21 -12.90
CA LEU A 404 4.38 -9.62 -12.71
C LEU A 404 3.39 -8.48 -13.05
N GLY A 405 3.72 -7.28 -12.60
CA GLY A 405 2.94 -6.06 -12.78
C GLY A 405 3.88 -4.89 -13.03
N LEU A 406 3.36 -3.86 -13.70
CA LEU A 406 4.09 -2.64 -13.98
C LEU A 406 3.12 -1.47 -14.04
N THR A 407 3.44 -0.40 -13.30
CA THR A 407 2.69 0.86 -13.34
C THR A 407 3.46 1.93 -14.11
N ASN A 408 2.82 2.51 -15.10
CA ASN A 408 3.31 3.69 -15.82
C ASN A 408 2.63 4.94 -15.27
N LEU A 409 3.44 5.90 -14.83
CA LEU A 409 2.98 7.19 -14.33
C LEU A 409 3.46 8.29 -15.27
N TYR A 410 2.52 9.07 -15.79
CA TYR A 410 2.81 10.22 -16.63
C TYR A 410 2.51 11.49 -15.85
N PHE A 411 3.47 12.40 -15.84
CA PHE A 411 3.38 13.63 -15.08
C PHE A 411 3.48 14.83 -15.98
N LYS A 412 2.68 15.83 -15.66
CA LYS A 412 2.70 17.15 -16.30
C LYS A 412 3.10 18.21 -15.32
N GLY A 413 4.02 19.07 -15.74
CA GLY A 413 4.28 20.34 -15.09
C GLY A 413 3.46 21.47 -15.73
N ASP A 414 2.68 22.17 -14.93
CA ASP A 414 2.08 23.45 -15.33
C ASP A 414 2.96 24.60 -14.87
N ALA A 415 3.58 25.28 -15.83
CA ALA A 415 4.35 26.50 -15.58
C ALA A 415 3.42 27.73 -15.59
N LEU A 416 3.81 28.75 -14.84
CA LEU A 416 3.04 29.99 -14.66
C LEU A 416 2.74 30.74 -15.95
N THR A 417 1.55 31.34 -15.96
CA THR A 417 1.19 32.56 -16.72
C THR A 417 1.18 33.81 -15.83
N VAL A 418 1.50 33.69 -14.53
CA VAL A 418 1.35 34.75 -13.52
C VAL A 418 2.71 35.23 -12.97
N PRO A 419 3.09 36.51 -13.16
CA PRO A 419 4.41 37.05 -12.79
C PRO A 419 4.73 37.12 -11.28
N SER A 420 3.74 37.01 -10.38
CA SER A 420 3.92 37.15 -8.93
C SER A 420 4.38 35.88 -8.23
N CYS A 421 4.62 34.81 -8.98
CA CYS A 421 4.88 33.49 -8.42
C CYS A 421 6.32 33.11 -8.77
N GLU A 422 7.13 32.79 -7.76
CA GLU A 422 8.52 32.38 -7.97
C GLU A 422 8.60 30.98 -8.60
N GLY A 423 9.72 30.65 -9.25
CA GLY A 423 9.90 29.43 -10.04
C GLY A 423 9.73 28.10 -9.28
N ALA A 424 9.63 28.12 -7.94
CA ALA A 424 9.34 26.95 -7.10
C ALA A 424 7.89 26.46 -7.24
N ASN A 425 7.09 27.22 -8.00
CA ASN A 425 5.67 27.01 -8.20
C ASN A 425 5.37 26.30 -9.53
N THR A 426 6.16 25.33 -10.00
CA THR A 426 5.64 24.45 -11.07
C THR A 426 4.75 23.41 -10.39
N ARG A 427 3.46 23.38 -10.74
CA ARG A 427 2.58 22.33 -10.24
C ARG A 427 2.86 21.11 -11.09
N TRP A 428 3.39 20.08 -10.46
CA TRP A 428 3.41 18.75 -11.06
C TRP A 428 2.19 17.97 -10.62
N TYR A 429 1.58 17.25 -11.54
CA TYR A 429 0.48 16.33 -11.25
C TYR A 429 0.59 15.08 -12.12
N ILE A 430 0.01 13.98 -11.65
CA ILE A 430 -0.12 12.76 -12.46
C ILE A 430 -1.23 13.03 -13.47
N GLU A 431 -0.88 13.15 -14.74
CA GLU A 431 -1.83 13.44 -15.82
C GLU A 431 -2.43 12.18 -16.43
N ASP A 432 -1.73 11.05 -16.29
CA ASP A 432 -2.16 9.76 -16.82
C ASP A 432 -1.50 8.62 -16.03
N VAL A 433 -2.18 7.48 -15.93
CA VAL A 433 -1.69 6.30 -15.22
C VAL A 433 -2.21 5.02 -15.85
N ASP A 434 -1.29 4.12 -16.19
CA ASP A 434 -1.61 2.81 -16.74
C ASP A 434 -1.04 1.71 -15.86
N ILE A 435 -1.75 0.59 -15.77
CA ILE A 435 -1.31 -0.60 -15.06
C ILE A 435 -1.32 -1.80 -16.01
N ARG A 436 -0.18 -2.45 -16.14
CA ARG A 436 0.02 -3.61 -17.01
C ARG A 436 0.33 -4.84 -16.15
N PHE A 437 -0.42 -5.91 -16.34
CA PHE A 437 -0.16 -7.20 -15.71
C PHE A 437 0.34 -8.20 -16.74
N LYS A 438 1.23 -9.11 -16.34
CA LYS A 438 1.64 -10.22 -17.19
C LYS A 438 0.42 -11.09 -17.50
N ASP A 439 0.18 -11.42 -18.77
CA ASP A 439 -0.87 -12.37 -19.13
C ASP A 439 -0.57 -13.78 -18.58
N ASP A 440 -1.62 -14.57 -18.35
CA ASP A 440 -1.51 -15.88 -17.68
C ASP A 440 -0.71 -16.90 -18.51
N ALA A 441 -0.82 -16.86 -19.84
CA ALA A 441 -0.11 -17.79 -20.71
C ALA A 441 1.41 -17.53 -20.67
N THR A 442 1.82 -16.26 -20.76
CA THR A 442 3.22 -15.89 -20.64
C THR A 442 3.74 -16.17 -19.24
N LEU A 443 2.99 -15.83 -18.19
CA LEU A 443 3.36 -16.13 -16.80
C LEU A 443 3.63 -17.62 -16.58
N LEU A 444 2.73 -18.48 -17.04
CA LEU A 444 2.86 -19.93 -16.94
C LEU A 444 4.08 -20.44 -17.73
N SER A 445 4.29 -19.93 -18.94
CA SER A 445 5.40 -20.35 -19.79
C SER A 445 6.77 -19.93 -19.22
N GLU A 446 6.86 -18.78 -18.56
CA GLU A 446 8.12 -18.25 -18.03
C GLU A 446 8.46 -18.82 -16.65
N THR A 447 7.45 -18.98 -15.80
CA THR A 447 7.65 -19.26 -14.36
C THR A 447 7.15 -20.63 -13.92
N GLY A 448 6.36 -21.32 -14.76
CA GLY A 448 5.67 -22.56 -14.40
C GLY A 448 4.56 -22.36 -13.36
N ARG A 449 4.07 -21.13 -13.20
CA ARG A 449 3.04 -20.74 -12.22
C ARG A 449 1.94 -19.94 -12.90
N SER A 450 0.74 -19.94 -12.32
CA SER A 450 -0.42 -19.19 -12.82
C SER A 450 -0.83 -18.09 -11.85
N TRP A 451 -1.74 -17.24 -12.28
CA TRP A 451 -2.44 -16.33 -11.38
C TRP A 451 -3.47 -17.06 -10.51
N ASN A 452 -3.54 -16.70 -9.23
CA ASN A 452 -4.72 -16.90 -8.40
C ASN A 452 -5.52 -15.60 -8.41
N PHE A 453 -6.67 -15.61 -9.09
CA PHE A 453 -7.62 -14.49 -9.11
C PHE A 453 -8.71 -14.61 -8.04
N ASP A 454 -8.87 -15.83 -7.53
CA ASP A 454 -9.98 -16.19 -6.68
C ASP A 454 -9.63 -15.78 -5.25
N GLY A 455 -10.63 -15.35 -4.47
CA GLY A 455 -10.44 -14.90 -3.09
C GLY A 455 -9.94 -15.98 -2.12
N ASP A 456 -9.67 -17.18 -2.61
CA ASP A 456 -9.12 -18.30 -1.85
C ASP A 456 -7.62 -18.14 -1.58
N ALA A 457 -7.09 -18.95 -0.67
CA ALA A 457 -5.69 -18.92 -0.27
C ALA A 457 -4.77 -19.35 -1.42
N THR A 458 -3.77 -18.54 -1.74
CA THR A 458 -2.85 -18.81 -2.86
C THR A 458 -1.90 -19.96 -2.54
N THR A 459 -1.72 -20.89 -3.48
CA THR A 459 -0.80 -22.01 -3.33
C THR A 459 0.62 -21.67 -3.81
N SER A 460 1.61 -22.51 -3.49
CA SER A 460 2.98 -22.30 -3.97
C SER A 460 3.14 -22.39 -5.50
N GLY A 461 2.14 -22.91 -6.21
CA GLY A 461 2.09 -22.93 -7.68
C GLY A 461 1.57 -21.64 -8.30
N GLU A 462 1.18 -20.66 -7.49
CA GLU A 462 0.41 -19.49 -7.93
C GLU A 462 0.98 -18.17 -7.37
N TYR A 463 0.66 -17.08 -8.06
CA TYR A 463 0.81 -15.71 -7.56
C TYR A 463 -0.55 -15.11 -7.27
N ASP A 464 -0.70 -14.43 -6.13
CA ASP A 464 -1.96 -13.76 -5.79
C ASP A 464 -2.13 -12.49 -6.62
N PHE A 465 -3.09 -12.48 -7.53
CA PHE A 465 -3.32 -11.34 -8.41
C PHE A 465 -3.77 -10.08 -7.64
N GLU A 466 -4.63 -10.24 -6.63
CA GLU A 466 -5.13 -9.12 -5.82
C GLU A 466 -4.00 -8.42 -5.07
N SER A 467 -3.02 -9.16 -4.53
CA SER A 467 -1.83 -8.58 -3.90
C SER A 467 -0.99 -7.75 -4.86
N VAL A 468 -0.75 -8.27 -6.08
CA VAL A 468 0.00 -7.53 -7.10
C VAL A 468 -0.79 -6.29 -7.54
N ALA A 469 -2.09 -6.41 -7.75
CA ALA A 469 -2.94 -5.27 -8.09
C ALA A 469 -2.96 -4.20 -6.98
N LEU A 470 -3.01 -4.61 -5.71
CA LEU A 470 -2.96 -3.70 -4.57
C LEU A 470 -1.62 -2.95 -4.50
N HIS A 471 -0.52 -3.62 -4.86
CA HIS A 471 0.82 -3.02 -4.98
C HIS A 471 0.91 -2.01 -6.13
N GLU A 472 0.50 -2.38 -7.34
CA GLU A 472 0.51 -1.49 -8.50
C GLU A 472 -0.37 -0.25 -8.28
N LEU A 473 -1.53 -0.42 -7.65
CA LEU A 473 -2.38 0.71 -7.26
C LEU A 473 -1.70 1.64 -6.24
N GLY A 474 -0.79 1.13 -5.40
CA GLY A 474 0.05 1.96 -4.54
C GLY A 474 1.01 2.84 -5.34
N HIS A 475 1.61 2.31 -6.41
CA HIS A 475 2.38 3.12 -7.36
C HIS A 475 1.49 4.15 -8.07
N ALA A 476 0.29 3.76 -8.52
CA ALA A 476 -0.69 4.67 -9.10
C ALA A 476 -1.09 5.81 -8.15
N HIS A 477 -1.12 5.53 -6.84
CA HIS A 477 -1.34 6.51 -5.78
C HIS A 477 -0.19 7.51 -5.62
N GLY A 478 1.04 7.13 -6.03
CA GLY A 478 2.26 7.92 -5.89
C GLY A 478 3.25 7.38 -4.85
N LEU A 479 3.13 6.11 -4.44
CA LEU A 479 4.01 5.46 -3.48
C LEU A 479 5.21 4.78 -4.14
N ALA A 480 6.36 4.83 -3.48
CA ALA A 480 7.58 4.10 -3.84
C ALA A 480 7.79 2.88 -2.93
N HIS A 481 8.74 2.01 -3.29
CA HIS A 481 9.01 0.79 -2.53
C HIS A 481 9.56 1.06 -1.12
N VAL A 482 9.33 0.09 -0.23
CA VAL A 482 9.93 0.02 1.11
C VAL A 482 10.51 -1.38 1.39
N ILE A 483 11.31 -1.49 2.45
CA ILE A 483 11.84 -2.78 2.93
C ILE A 483 11.06 -3.20 4.19
N ALA A 484 10.08 -4.09 4.02
CA ALA A 484 9.19 -4.55 5.10
C ALA A 484 8.49 -5.89 4.73
N ALA A 485 9.29 -6.93 4.47
CA ALA A 485 8.82 -8.24 4.02
C ALA A 485 7.66 -8.80 4.87
N GLY A 486 6.60 -9.24 4.19
CA GLY A 486 5.43 -9.88 4.79
C GLY A 486 4.55 -8.97 5.66
N SER A 487 4.78 -7.65 5.63
CA SER A 487 4.05 -6.70 6.49
C SER A 487 3.55 -5.43 5.80
N LYS A 488 4.05 -5.13 4.60
CA LYS A 488 3.66 -3.97 3.79
C LYS A 488 3.52 -4.39 2.33
N VAL A 489 2.40 -4.04 1.71
CA VAL A 489 2.09 -4.19 0.29
C VAL A 489 3.17 -3.51 -0.56
N MET A 490 3.63 -2.32 -0.17
CA MET A 490 4.67 -1.59 -0.90
C MET A 490 6.08 -2.14 -0.66
N HIS A 491 6.22 -3.31 -0.04
CA HIS A 491 7.48 -4.01 -0.08
C HIS A 491 7.84 -4.29 -1.55
N TYR A 492 9.09 -4.08 -1.96
CA TYR A 492 9.55 -4.41 -3.32
C TYR A 492 9.32 -5.90 -3.70
N THR A 493 9.02 -6.69 -2.66
CA THR A 493 8.69 -8.11 -2.43
C THR A 493 7.25 -8.67 -2.31
N LEU A 494 6.78 -9.62 -3.14
CA LEU A 494 5.58 -10.47 -2.95
C LEU A 494 5.93 -11.89 -3.40
N SER A 495 5.78 -12.85 -2.51
CA SER A 495 6.16 -14.23 -2.79
C SER A 495 4.99 -15.02 -3.38
N ASN A 496 5.29 -16.03 -4.20
CA ASN A 496 4.29 -17.01 -4.61
C ASN A 496 3.70 -17.74 -3.39
N GLY A 497 2.43 -18.12 -3.45
CA GLY A 497 1.75 -18.75 -2.32
C GLY A 497 1.60 -17.85 -1.09
N THR A 498 1.64 -16.53 -1.27
CA THR A 498 1.38 -15.57 -0.18
C THR A 498 0.28 -14.59 -0.59
N ASP A 499 -0.61 -14.30 0.35
CA ASP A 499 -1.70 -13.34 0.20
C ASP A 499 -1.38 -12.08 1.00
N MET A 500 -1.47 -10.92 0.36
CA MET A 500 -1.24 -9.59 0.93
C MET A 500 -2.29 -8.60 0.40
N ARG A 501 -3.55 -8.91 0.71
CA ARG A 501 -4.74 -8.22 0.19
C ARG A 501 -5.23 -7.06 1.07
N SER A 502 -4.49 -6.70 2.11
CA SER A 502 -4.84 -5.66 3.07
C SER A 502 -3.73 -4.62 3.22
N LEU A 503 -4.12 -3.34 3.22
CA LEU A 503 -3.20 -2.23 3.49
C LEU A 503 -2.80 -2.21 4.97
N SER A 504 -1.51 -2.01 5.24
CA SER A 504 -1.04 -1.73 6.59
C SER A 504 -1.33 -0.27 6.99
N ALA A 505 -1.21 0.04 8.28
CA ALA A 505 -1.32 1.42 8.75
C ALA A 505 -0.33 2.38 8.03
N SER A 506 0.82 1.88 7.59
CA SER A 506 1.79 2.69 6.84
C SER A 506 1.24 3.11 5.48
N GLU A 507 0.72 2.16 4.68
CA GLU A 507 0.13 2.49 3.37
C GLU A 507 -1.07 3.43 3.51
N ILE A 508 -1.91 3.20 4.53
CA ILE A 508 -3.07 4.05 4.80
C ILE A 508 -2.62 5.49 5.12
N ASN A 509 -1.60 5.65 5.97
CA ASN A 509 -1.04 6.96 6.29
C ASN A 509 -0.39 7.63 5.07
N ALA A 510 0.32 6.86 4.25
CA ALA A 510 0.97 7.36 3.05
C ALA A 510 -0.05 7.83 2.00
N GLY A 511 -1.12 7.05 1.81
CA GLY A 511 -2.20 7.40 0.91
C GLY A 511 -3.01 8.61 1.40
N ALA A 512 -3.28 8.70 2.70
CA ALA A 512 -3.91 9.88 3.31
C ALA A 512 -3.05 11.15 3.17
N TYR A 513 -1.73 11.02 3.30
CA TYR A 513 -0.78 12.10 3.04
C TYR A 513 -0.86 12.60 1.59
N LEU A 514 -0.81 11.69 0.61
CA LEU A 514 -0.92 12.03 -0.81
C LEU A 514 -2.29 12.63 -1.16
N MET A 515 -3.36 12.18 -0.50
CA MET A 515 -4.68 12.79 -0.61
C MET A 515 -4.76 14.20 -0.05
N ALA A 516 -4.13 14.46 1.09
CA ALA A 516 -4.04 15.81 1.66
C ALA A 516 -3.27 16.75 0.72
N GLU A 517 -2.17 16.28 0.13
CA GLU A 517 -1.39 17.05 -0.85
C GLU A 517 -2.14 17.29 -2.17
N GLY A 518 -2.89 16.28 -2.63
CA GLY A 518 -3.67 16.30 -3.86
C GLY A 518 -4.94 17.15 -3.80
N THR A 519 -5.59 17.24 -2.63
CA THR A 519 -6.78 18.08 -2.41
C THR A 519 -6.42 19.54 -2.12
N ALA A 520 -5.17 19.83 -1.74
CA ALA A 520 -4.72 21.18 -1.45
C ALA A 520 -4.66 22.06 -2.71
N THR A 521 -5.44 23.14 -2.71
CA THR A 521 -5.45 24.15 -3.78
C THR A 521 -4.10 24.88 -3.80
N PRO A 522 -3.34 24.85 -4.91
CA PRO A 522 -2.10 25.61 -5.02
C PRO A 522 -2.39 27.12 -4.92
N PRO A 523 -1.75 27.88 -4.01
CA PRO A 523 -2.06 29.29 -3.80
C PRO A 523 -1.81 30.21 -5.02
N CYS A 524 -1.05 29.73 -6.00
CA CYS A 524 -0.44 30.55 -7.04
C CYS A 524 -0.47 29.93 -8.45
N LEU A 525 -1.18 28.81 -8.64
CA LEU A 525 -1.16 28.07 -9.92
C LEU A 525 -2.56 27.84 -10.47
N PRO A 526 -2.71 27.72 -11.80
CA PRO A 526 -3.99 27.40 -12.40
C PRO A 526 -4.53 26.07 -11.81
N ASN A 527 -5.78 26.09 -11.37
CA ASN A 527 -6.53 24.92 -10.91
C ASN A 527 -7.05 24.09 -12.09
N ASN A 528 -6.21 23.86 -13.10
CA ASN A 528 -6.56 23.06 -14.26
C ASN A 528 -5.41 22.08 -14.56
N PRO A 529 -5.61 20.77 -14.38
CA PRO A 529 -6.81 20.12 -13.86
C PRO A 529 -7.10 20.48 -12.40
N PRO A 530 -8.34 20.47 -11.91
CA PRO A 530 -8.62 20.79 -10.51
C PRO A 530 -7.94 19.79 -9.56
N PRO A 531 -7.76 20.14 -8.28
CA PRO A 531 -7.35 19.19 -7.24
C PRO A 531 -8.26 17.95 -7.24
N MET A 532 -7.71 16.79 -6.84
CA MET A 532 -8.55 15.61 -6.59
C MET A 532 -9.57 15.91 -5.49
N SER A 533 -10.79 15.39 -5.62
CA SER A 533 -11.82 15.40 -4.58
C SER A 533 -11.85 14.04 -3.90
N ALA A 534 -11.82 14.00 -2.57
CA ALA A 534 -11.90 12.73 -1.85
C ALA A 534 -13.28 12.07 -2.04
N VAL A 535 -13.32 10.74 -2.19
CA VAL A 535 -14.58 9.99 -2.13
C VAL A 535 -15.03 9.90 -0.68
N SER A 536 -16.32 10.13 -0.41
CA SER A 536 -16.89 9.76 0.88
C SER A 536 -16.80 8.25 1.00
N SER A 537 -16.11 7.73 2.02
CA SER A 537 -16.12 6.30 2.31
C SER A 537 -17.58 5.88 2.55
N ALA A 538 -18.23 5.27 1.56
CA ALA A 538 -19.41 4.48 1.84
C ALA A 538 -18.95 3.42 2.85
N LEU A 539 -19.69 3.27 3.94
CA LEU A 539 -19.42 2.22 4.91
C LEU A 539 -19.39 0.86 4.19
N PRO A 540 -18.53 -0.09 4.61
CA PRO A 540 -18.40 -1.41 3.98
C PRO A 540 -19.75 -2.10 3.70
N VAL A 541 -20.75 -1.85 4.56
CA VAL A 541 -22.17 -2.02 4.24
C VAL A 541 -22.92 -0.75 4.58
N GLU A 542 -23.85 -0.35 3.72
CA GLU A 542 -24.82 0.71 4.04
C GLU A 542 -26.11 0.07 4.56
N LEU A 543 -26.21 -0.11 5.88
CA LEU A 543 -27.41 -0.66 6.52
C LEU A 543 -28.56 0.35 6.49
N LEU A 544 -29.66 0.00 5.82
CA LEU A 544 -30.87 0.82 5.77
C LEU A 544 -31.76 0.61 7.00
N SER A 545 -31.87 -0.63 7.48
CA SER A 545 -32.71 -0.96 8.63
C SER A 545 -32.26 -2.25 9.30
N PHE A 546 -32.44 -2.33 10.62
CA PHE A 546 -32.40 -3.57 11.38
C PHE A 546 -33.53 -3.54 12.41
N GLU A 547 -34.48 -4.44 12.24
CA GLU A 547 -35.72 -4.48 13.03
C GLU A 547 -35.94 -5.84 13.67
N GLY A 548 -36.69 -5.85 14.76
CA GLY A 548 -37.13 -7.07 15.40
C GLY A 548 -38.53 -6.97 15.96
N HIS A 549 -39.34 -7.99 15.68
CA HIS A 549 -40.75 -8.05 16.04
C HIS A 549 -41.07 -9.36 16.76
N LYS A 550 -41.96 -9.32 17.75
CA LYS A 550 -42.43 -10.53 18.42
C LYS A 550 -43.37 -11.31 17.52
N GLN A 551 -43.15 -12.61 17.40
CA GLN A 551 -44.02 -13.54 16.71
C GLN A 551 -44.40 -14.69 17.65
N GLY A 552 -45.44 -14.46 18.46
CA GLY A 552 -45.83 -15.39 19.53
C GLY A 552 -44.75 -15.50 20.61
N ASN A 553 -44.14 -16.68 20.75
CA ASN A 553 -43.02 -16.94 21.67
C ASN A 553 -41.65 -16.84 20.98
N ALA A 554 -41.59 -16.37 19.74
CA ALA A 554 -40.37 -16.18 18.96
C ALA A 554 -40.12 -14.71 18.64
N VAL A 555 -38.92 -14.38 18.17
CA VAL A 555 -38.56 -13.08 17.61
C VAL A 555 -38.21 -13.23 16.14
N ALA A 556 -38.86 -12.46 15.28
CA ALA A 556 -38.48 -12.30 13.89
C ALA A 556 -37.59 -11.05 13.74
N LEU A 557 -36.37 -11.24 13.27
CA LEU A 557 -35.40 -10.20 12.94
C LEU A 557 -35.33 -10.03 11.42
N SER A 558 -35.21 -8.79 10.95
CA SER A 558 -35.03 -8.47 9.53
C SER A 558 -34.16 -7.26 9.34
N TRP A 559 -33.33 -7.26 8.30
CA TRP A 559 -32.50 -6.11 7.93
C TRP A 559 -32.37 -5.96 6.42
N GLN A 560 -31.99 -4.76 6.02
CA GLN A 560 -31.81 -4.36 4.62
C GLN A 560 -30.53 -3.58 4.44
N THR A 561 -29.83 -3.82 3.35
CA THR A 561 -28.59 -3.12 2.97
C THR A 561 -28.77 -2.47 1.61
N ALA A 562 -28.37 -1.20 1.49
CA ALA A 562 -28.40 -0.48 0.21
C ALA A 562 -27.25 -0.95 -0.69
N THR A 563 -26.07 -1.11 -0.10
CA THR A 563 -24.87 -1.65 -0.74
C THR A 563 -24.10 -2.54 0.24
N GLU A 564 -23.37 -3.51 -0.30
CA GLU A 564 -22.43 -4.38 0.42
C GLU A 564 -21.11 -4.40 -0.33
N ALA A 565 -20.01 -4.26 0.40
CA ALA A 565 -18.65 -4.39 -0.09
C ALA A 565 -17.90 -5.35 0.83
N ASN A 566 -17.30 -6.38 0.24
CA ASN A 566 -16.52 -7.42 0.91
C ASN A 566 -17.22 -8.19 2.04
N ASN A 567 -18.56 -8.20 2.08
CA ASN A 567 -19.34 -8.83 3.15
C ASN A 567 -19.41 -10.36 2.99
N ASP A 568 -18.66 -11.10 3.80
CA ASP A 568 -18.72 -12.56 3.85
C ASP A 568 -20.01 -13.04 4.54
N PHE A 569 -20.26 -12.56 5.77
CA PHE A 569 -21.50 -12.88 6.49
C PHE A 569 -21.88 -11.88 7.58
N PHE A 570 -23.18 -11.83 7.86
CA PHE A 570 -23.72 -11.21 9.06
C PHE A 570 -23.72 -12.18 10.23
N THR A 571 -23.33 -11.70 11.42
CA THR A 571 -23.49 -12.40 12.69
C THR A 571 -24.63 -11.77 13.48
N LEU A 572 -25.58 -12.60 13.91
CA LEU A 572 -26.62 -12.23 14.85
C LEU A 572 -26.25 -12.73 16.23
N GLU A 573 -26.31 -11.83 17.20
CA GLU A 573 -26.01 -12.13 18.60
C GLU A 573 -27.17 -11.70 19.50
N ARG A 574 -27.34 -12.39 20.64
CA ARG A 574 -28.38 -12.13 21.63
C ARG A 574 -27.79 -11.91 23.02
N SER A 575 -28.40 -11.05 23.83
CA SER A 575 -27.99 -10.81 25.21
C SER A 575 -29.20 -10.58 26.13
N ALA A 576 -29.09 -11.00 27.39
CA ALA A 576 -30.09 -10.69 28.43
C ALA A 576 -29.90 -9.29 29.05
N ASP A 577 -28.66 -8.80 29.06
CA ASP A 577 -28.22 -7.61 29.79
C ASP A 577 -27.66 -6.50 28.89
N GLY A 578 -27.52 -6.78 27.60
CA GLY A 578 -26.95 -5.87 26.60
C GLY A 578 -25.44 -5.74 26.70
N LYS A 579 -24.76 -6.63 27.44
CA LYS A 579 -23.30 -6.64 27.63
C LYS A 579 -22.69 -7.96 27.19
N ALA A 580 -23.20 -9.08 27.70
CA ALA A 580 -22.74 -10.41 27.33
C ALA A 580 -23.59 -10.93 26.18
N PHE A 581 -23.02 -10.94 24.97
CA PHE A 581 -23.68 -11.39 23.75
C PHE A 581 -23.26 -12.83 23.41
N GLU A 582 -24.24 -13.67 23.08
CA GLU A 582 -24.04 -15.01 22.52
C GLU A 582 -24.43 -15.01 21.04
N THR A 583 -23.62 -15.64 20.19
CA THR A 583 -23.97 -15.80 18.77
C THR A 583 -25.14 -16.75 18.61
N ILE A 584 -26.19 -16.33 17.92
CA ILE A 584 -27.39 -17.13 17.64
C ILE A 584 -27.49 -17.56 16.17
N ALA A 585 -26.84 -16.81 15.25
CA ALA A 585 -26.78 -17.17 13.84
C ALA A 585 -25.63 -16.49 13.09
N ARG A 586 -25.25 -17.10 11.97
CA ARG A 586 -24.51 -16.46 10.88
C ARG A 586 -25.33 -16.58 9.60
N VAL A 587 -25.45 -15.49 8.86
CA VAL A 587 -26.22 -15.41 7.61
C VAL A 587 -25.29 -14.91 6.52
N PRO A 588 -25.05 -15.69 5.44
CA PRO A 588 -24.16 -15.27 4.35
C PRO A 588 -24.55 -13.91 3.78
N GLY A 589 -23.56 -13.05 3.56
CA GLY A 589 -23.69 -11.78 2.88
C GLY A 589 -23.79 -11.96 1.36
N ALA A 590 -23.99 -10.87 0.63
CA ALA A 590 -23.95 -10.87 -0.84
C ALA A 590 -22.54 -10.68 -1.41
N GLY A 591 -21.51 -10.59 -0.55
CA GLY A 591 -20.14 -10.28 -0.96
C GLY A 591 -20.00 -8.83 -1.40
N ASN A 592 -20.19 -8.59 -2.69
CA ASN A 592 -20.20 -7.26 -3.29
C ASN A 592 -21.55 -7.04 -3.99
N SER A 593 -22.34 -6.09 -3.52
CA SER A 593 -23.65 -5.78 -4.06
C SER A 593 -23.91 -4.28 -4.04
N THR A 594 -24.35 -3.72 -5.17
CA THR A 594 -24.94 -2.38 -5.25
C THR A 594 -26.47 -2.43 -5.33
N LEU A 595 -27.04 -3.64 -5.27
CA LEU A 595 -28.48 -3.87 -5.24
C LEU A 595 -28.96 -4.00 -3.79
N LEU A 596 -30.17 -3.52 -3.54
CA LEU A 596 -30.87 -3.65 -2.27
C LEU A 596 -31.01 -5.14 -1.88
N GLN A 597 -30.45 -5.53 -0.74
CA GLN A 597 -30.58 -6.89 -0.21
C GLN A 597 -31.54 -6.94 0.98
N HIS A 598 -32.19 -8.09 1.14
CA HIS A 598 -33.17 -8.34 2.19
C HIS A 598 -32.83 -9.63 2.93
N TYR A 599 -32.69 -9.51 4.24
CA TYR A 599 -32.34 -10.64 5.11
C TYR A 599 -33.35 -10.79 6.24
N SER A 600 -33.47 -12.03 6.74
CA SER A 600 -34.30 -12.31 7.92
C SER A 600 -33.80 -13.51 8.70
N TYR A 601 -34.12 -13.52 9.99
CA TYR A 601 -33.83 -14.62 10.89
C TYR A 601 -34.90 -14.72 11.98
N THR A 602 -35.24 -15.93 12.42
CA THR A 602 -36.19 -16.14 13.52
C THR A 602 -35.52 -16.83 14.70
N ASP A 603 -35.41 -16.11 15.82
CA ASP A 603 -35.07 -16.69 17.11
C ASP A 603 -36.30 -17.38 17.72
N LYS A 604 -36.30 -18.71 17.71
CA LYS A 604 -37.41 -19.55 18.17
C LYS A 604 -37.46 -19.73 19.69
N ALA A 605 -36.40 -19.36 20.40
CA ALA A 605 -36.28 -19.57 21.84
C ALA A 605 -35.68 -18.34 22.54
N PRO A 606 -36.32 -17.16 22.43
CA PRO A 606 -35.87 -15.95 23.11
C PRO A 606 -35.86 -16.15 24.64
N LEU A 607 -34.98 -15.42 25.31
CA LEU A 607 -34.85 -15.43 26.75
C LEU A 607 -36.13 -14.86 27.41
N PRO A 608 -36.52 -15.36 28.60
CA PRO A 608 -37.55 -14.71 29.39
C PRO A 608 -37.08 -13.31 29.81
N GLY A 609 -37.94 -12.29 29.67
CA GLY A 609 -37.56 -10.92 29.99
C GLY A 609 -36.85 -10.24 28.84
N ASN A 610 -35.72 -9.59 29.12
CA ASN A 610 -35.01 -8.73 28.17
C ASN A 610 -34.23 -9.56 27.14
N ASN A 611 -34.34 -9.19 25.87
CA ASN A 611 -33.50 -9.70 24.78
C ASN A 611 -32.97 -8.51 23.99
N TYR A 612 -31.66 -8.37 23.92
CA TYR A 612 -30.97 -7.44 23.04
C TYR A 612 -30.39 -8.26 21.89
N TYR A 613 -30.71 -7.90 20.66
CA TYR A 613 -30.15 -8.52 19.47
C TYR A 613 -29.22 -7.55 18.77
N ARG A 614 -28.01 -7.98 18.43
CA ARG A 614 -27.00 -7.19 17.74
C ARG A 614 -26.69 -7.83 16.39
N LEU A 615 -26.54 -6.99 15.37
CA LEU A 615 -26.10 -7.37 14.04
C LEU A 615 -24.67 -6.86 13.84
N SER A 616 -23.78 -7.74 13.40
CA SER A 616 -22.46 -7.37 12.91
C SER A 616 -22.21 -7.96 11.54
N GLN A 617 -21.42 -7.27 10.72
CA GLN A 617 -20.87 -7.77 9.47
C GLN A 617 -19.48 -8.34 9.73
N THR A 618 -19.12 -9.39 9.00
CA THR A 618 -17.75 -9.92 8.91
C THR A 618 -17.35 -9.91 7.45
N ASP A 619 -16.22 -9.28 7.16
CA ASP A 619 -15.66 -9.21 5.82
C ASP A 619 -14.88 -10.48 5.47
N PHE A 620 -14.58 -10.70 4.19
CA PHE A 620 -13.74 -11.83 3.75
C PHE A 620 -12.33 -11.80 4.35
N ASP A 621 -11.84 -10.63 4.78
CA ASP A 621 -10.56 -10.47 5.49
C ASP A 621 -10.66 -10.73 7.01
N GLY A 622 -11.86 -11.08 7.50
CA GLY A 622 -12.14 -11.37 8.90
C GLY A 622 -12.40 -10.13 9.77
N ARG A 623 -12.37 -8.92 9.20
CA ARG A 623 -12.71 -7.69 9.92
C ARG A 623 -14.20 -7.67 10.26
N GLN A 624 -14.52 -7.25 11.50
CA GLN A 624 -15.89 -7.21 11.98
C GLN A 624 -16.34 -5.77 12.27
N SER A 625 -17.52 -5.38 11.77
CA SER A 625 -18.18 -4.09 12.05
C SER A 625 -19.56 -4.31 12.68
N TYR A 626 -20.01 -3.37 13.53
CA TYR A 626 -21.32 -3.43 14.18
C TYR A 626 -22.32 -2.53 13.46
N GLU A 627 -23.43 -3.12 13.01
CA GLU A 627 -24.39 -2.47 12.12
C GLU A 627 -25.64 -1.99 12.86
N GLY A 628 -26.06 -2.68 13.93
CA GLY A 628 -27.21 -2.24 14.71
C GLY A 628 -27.57 -3.11 15.92
N ILE A 629 -28.46 -2.60 16.75
CA ILE A 629 -29.00 -3.30 17.92
C ILE A 629 -30.51 -3.09 18.06
N VAL A 630 -31.27 -4.16 18.35
CA VAL A 630 -32.71 -4.08 18.66
C VAL A 630 -33.00 -4.69 20.02
N PHE A 631 -34.02 -4.17 20.71
CA PHE A 631 -34.42 -4.63 22.04
C PHE A 631 -35.85 -5.14 22.05
N ILE A 632 -36.06 -6.34 22.59
CA ILE A 632 -37.36 -7.00 22.70
C ILE A 632 -37.51 -7.64 24.08
N ARG A 633 -38.58 -7.28 24.79
CA ARG A 633 -38.86 -7.79 26.14
C ARG A 633 -40.02 -8.79 26.14
N PHE A 634 -39.79 -10.05 26.49
CA PHE A 634 -40.85 -11.01 26.82
C PHE A 634 -41.30 -10.86 28.27
N ASN A 635 -42.55 -11.21 28.56
CA ASN A 635 -43.05 -11.20 29.92
C ASN A 635 -42.44 -12.40 30.68
N ALA A 636 -41.45 -12.15 31.55
CA ALA A 636 -40.88 -13.19 32.41
C ALA A 636 -41.87 -13.62 33.50
N ALA A 637 -42.34 -14.87 33.53
CA ALA A 637 -43.18 -15.38 34.62
C ALA A 637 -42.34 -15.61 35.89
N GLY A 638 -42.72 -14.98 37.02
CA GLY A 638 -42.08 -15.16 38.33
C GLY A 638 -42.43 -14.04 39.34
N PRO A 639 -42.38 -14.31 40.66
CA PRO A 639 -42.68 -13.34 41.71
C PRO A 639 -41.52 -12.33 41.88
N GLY A 640 -41.78 -11.15 42.44
CA GLY A 640 -40.82 -10.04 42.54
C GLY A 640 -40.77 -9.11 41.31
N ARG A 641 -41.88 -8.97 40.57
CA ARG A 641 -41.92 -8.27 39.27
C ARG A 641 -42.64 -6.93 39.34
N LEU A 642 -41.99 -5.83 38.92
CA LEU A 642 -42.58 -4.51 38.73
C LEU A 642 -42.76 -4.25 37.22
N SER A 643 -43.92 -3.77 36.79
CA SER A 643 -44.15 -3.31 35.41
C SER A 643 -45.01 -2.07 35.39
N VAL A 644 -44.79 -1.21 34.40
CA VAL A 644 -45.53 0.03 34.20
C VAL A 644 -46.09 0.10 32.79
N VAL A 645 -47.21 0.81 32.61
CA VAL A 645 -47.67 1.24 31.28
C VAL A 645 -46.92 2.52 30.93
N ASN A 646 -46.25 2.50 29.78
CA ASN A 646 -45.38 3.57 29.32
C ASN A 646 -45.58 3.76 27.80
N PRO A 647 -45.74 4.99 27.28
CA PRO A 647 -45.76 6.29 27.97
C PRO A 647 -46.92 6.49 28.94
N VAL A 648 -46.77 7.45 29.87
CA VAL A 648 -47.86 7.89 30.76
C VAL A 648 -48.83 8.75 29.97
N GLU A 649 -50.11 8.39 30.02
CA GLU A 649 -51.21 9.15 29.43
C GLU A 649 -52.08 9.78 30.54
N GLU A 650 -52.61 10.97 30.28
CA GLU A 650 -53.55 11.70 31.17
C GLU A 650 -53.04 11.91 32.61
N GLY A 651 -51.71 11.95 32.80
CA GLY A 651 -51.09 12.14 34.11
C GLY A 651 -51.28 10.98 35.09
N ILE A 652 -51.65 9.77 34.62
CA ILE A 652 -51.84 8.57 35.44
C ILE A 652 -50.85 7.48 35.04
N LEU A 653 -49.96 7.10 35.96
CA LEU A 653 -49.05 5.96 35.78
C LEU A 653 -49.72 4.69 36.28
N ALA A 654 -50.01 3.74 35.38
CA ALA A 654 -50.49 2.42 35.75
C ALA A 654 -49.30 1.51 36.10
N VAL A 655 -49.31 0.96 37.33
CA VAL A 655 -48.25 0.11 37.89
C VAL A 655 -48.84 -1.25 38.26
N ALA A 656 -48.14 -2.31 37.88
CA ALA A 656 -48.42 -3.67 38.35
C ALA A 656 -47.20 -4.22 39.10
N TYR A 657 -47.44 -4.81 40.26
CA TYR A 657 -46.41 -5.43 41.10
C TYR A 657 -46.82 -6.84 41.54
N GLU A 658 -45.99 -7.83 41.24
CA GLU A 658 -46.14 -9.22 41.71
C GLU A 658 -45.35 -9.37 43.03
N ALA A 659 -46.03 -9.30 44.16
CA ALA A 659 -45.40 -9.36 45.48
C ALA A 659 -45.13 -10.81 45.90
N ASP A 660 -43.96 -11.07 46.50
CA ASP A 660 -43.58 -12.38 47.02
C ASP A 660 -44.41 -12.79 48.26
N GLY A 661 -44.98 -11.81 48.96
CA GLY A 661 -45.77 -11.99 50.18
C GLY A 661 -46.41 -10.67 50.63
N PRO A 662 -47.34 -10.71 51.61
CA PRO A 662 -48.00 -9.53 52.10
C PRO A 662 -47.03 -8.58 52.81
N GLY A 663 -47.24 -7.26 52.70
CA GLY A 663 -46.44 -6.27 53.40
C GLY A 663 -46.60 -4.85 52.87
N ILE A 664 -45.78 -3.93 53.37
CA ILE A 664 -45.75 -2.53 52.89
C ILE A 664 -44.67 -2.38 51.83
N VAL A 665 -45.02 -1.76 50.71
CA VAL A 665 -44.07 -1.32 49.68
C VAL A 665 -43.99 0.20 49.61
N SER A 666 -42.77 0.70 49.43
CA SER A 666 -42.45 2.11 49.20
C SER A 666 -42.22 2.34 47.72
N LEU A 667 -43.06 3.14 47.05
CA LEU A 667 -42.85 3.57 45.67
C LEU A 667 -42.30 5.00 45.65
N ARG A 668 -41.27 5.25 44.84
CA ARG A 668 -40.65 6.56 44.67
C ARG A 668 -40.42 6.84 43.19
N ILE A 669 -40.76 8.04 42.74
CA ILE A 669 -40.36 8.53 41.42
C ILE A 669 -39.21 9.53 41.59
N PHE A 670 -38.18 9.38 40.78
CA PHE A 670 -37.01 10.27 40.74
C PHE A 670 -36.90 10.95 39.38
N SER A 671 -36.47 12.21 39.36
CA SER A 671 -35.98 12.85 38.14
C SER A 671 -34.64 12.21 37.71
N PHE A 672 -34.22 12.43 36.46
CA PHE A 672 -32.92 11.96 35.97
C PHE A 672 -31.71 12.47 36.79
N SER A 673 -31.86 13.59 37.51
CA SER A 673 -30.86 14.11 38.43
C SER A 673 -30.86 13.44 39.82
N GLY A 674 -31.59 12.33 40.00
CA GLY A 674 -31.69 11.57 41.25
C GLY A 674 -32.50 12.25 42.36
N ARG A 675 -33.22 13.35 42.08
CA ARG A 675 -34.05 14.03 43.09
C ARG A 675 -35.41 13.31 43.19
N PRO A 676 -35.86 12.89 44.39
CA PRO A 676 -37.17 12.29 44.57
C PRO A 676 -38.26 13.33 44.26
N ALA A 677 -39.19 12.98 43.38
CA ALA A 677 -40.25 13.85 42.90
C ALA A 677 -41.62 13.48 43.49
N LEU A 678 -41.92 12.18 43.62
CA LEU A 678 -43.17 11.68 44.23
C LEU A 678 -42.90 10.41 45.04
N HIS A 679 -43.74 10.16 46.06
CA HIS A 679 -43.62 9.00 46.94
C HIS A 679 -44.98 8.49 47.40
N TRP A 680 -45.13 7.16 47.46
CA TRP A 680 -46.30 6.47 48.00
C TRP A 680 -45.89 5.27 48.85
N GLU A 681 -46.74 4.91 49.80
CA GLU A 681 -46.72 3.61 50.47
C GLU A 681 -48.00 2.85 50.15
N ARG A 682 -47.88 1.53 49.93
CA ARG A 682 -49.01 0.64 49.63
C ARG A 682 -48.88 -0.66 50.40
N GLN A 683 -49.99 -1.15 50.94
CA GLN A 683 -50.10 -2.53 51.37
C GLN A 683 -50.25 -3.42 50.13
N VAL A 684 -49.53 -4.52 50.10
CA VAL A 684 -49.62 -5.56 49.06
C VAL A 684 -50.03 -6.88 49.68
N GLU A 685 -50.71 -7.71 48.90
CA GLU A 685 -50.91 -9.13 49.16
C GLU A 685 -50.00 -9.96 48.26
N ALA A 686 -49.75 -11.23 48.61
CA ALA A 686 -49.01 -12.15 47.75
C ALA A 686 -49.67 -12.24 46.35
N GLY A 687 -48.87 -12.13 45.29
CA GLY A 687 -49.34 -12.11 43.91
C GLY A 687 -49.57 -10.69 43.36
N ARG A 688 -50.50 -10.56 42.40
CA ARG A 688 -50.60 -9.37 41.55
C ARG A 688 -51.34 -8.21 42.21
N ASN A 689 -50.65 -7.09 42.33
CA ASN A 689 -51.15 -5.81 42.83
C ASN A 689 -51.16 -4.77 41.70
N LEU A 690 -52.24 -3.99 41.58
CA LEU A 690 -52.42 -2.99 40.50
C LEU A 690 -52.71 -1.61 41.10
N TRP A 691 -51.99 -0.59 40.63
CA TRP A 691 -52.17 0.79 41.08
C TRP A 691 -52.25 1.77 39.91
N LYS A 692 -53.03 2.83 40.12
CA LYS A 692 -53.03 4.05 39.30
C LYS A 692 -52.43 5.16 40.13
N LEU A 693 -51.22 5.61 39.79
CA LEU A 693 -50.49 6.62 40.53
C LEU A 693 -50.63 7.98 39.83
N PRO A 694 -51.15 9.02 40.51
CA PRO A 694 -51.26 10.34 39.92
C PRO A 694 -49.89 10.99 39.80
N VAL A 695 -49.46 11.23 38.57
CA VAL A 695 -48.17 11.86 38.21
C VAL A 695 -48.37 13.15 37.38
N GLY A 696 -49.59 13.68 37.39
CA GLY A 696 -49.97 14.92 36.69
C GLY A 696 -49.10 16.13 37.07
N SER A 697 -48.59 16.19 38.30
CA SER A 697 -47.73 17.26 38.79
C SER A 697 -46.28 17.23 38.28
N LEU A 698 -45.85 16.12 37.65
CA LEU A 698 -44.52 16.04 37.04
C LEU A 698 -44.46 16.86 35.74
N ALA A 699 -43.31 17.41 35.37
CA ALA A 699 -43.15 17.96 34.02
C ALA A 699 -43.04 16.80 32.98
N PRO A 700 -43.27 17.04 31.68
CA PRO A 700 -42.92 16.07 30.65
C PRO A 700 -41.42 15.73 30.72
N GLY A 701 -41.08 14.45 30.57
CA GLY A 701 -39.68 13.99 30.70
C GLY A 701 -39.53 12.54 31.12
N ILE A 702 -38.27 12.12 31.30
CA ILE A 702 -37.89 10.76 31.72
C ILE A 702 -37.67 10.72 33.22
N TYR A 703 -38.30 9.73 33.86
CA TYR A 703 -38.27 9.49 35.29
C TYR A 703 -37.90 8.03 35.60
N GLY A 704 -37.36 7.79 36.80
CA GLY A 704 -37.20 6.44 37.35
C GLY A 704 -38.25 6.16 38.42
N LEU A 705 -39.03 5.10 38.28
CA LEU A 705 -39.86 4.55 39.35
C LEU A 705 -39.04 3.50 40.11
N GLN A 706 -39.03 3.59 41.43
CA GLN A 706 -38.41 2.63 42.33
C GLN A 706 -39.48 2.06 43.28
N LEU A 707 -39.48 0.75 43.49
CA LEU A 707 -40.30 0.08 44.48
C LEU A 707 -39.40 -0.66 45.47
N GLN A 708 -39.63 -0.48 46.77
CA GLN A 708 -38.91 -1.16 47.84
C GLN A 708 -39.86 -1.94 48.75
N GLN A 709 -39.63 -3.25 48.93
CA GLN A 709 -40.28 -4.12 49.92
C GLN A 709 -39.21 -4.83 50.74
N GLY A 710 -38.99 -4.43 52.00
CA GLY A 710 -37.87 -4.93 52.80
C GLY A 710 -36.52 -4.69 52.11
N ASN A 711 -35.78 -5.77 51.82
CA ASN A 711 -34.50 -5.73 51.09
C ASN A 711 -34.65 -5.75 49.56
N THR A 712 -35.86 -6.02 49.04
CA THR A 712 -36.12 -6.08 47.61
C THR A 712 -36.30 -4.67 47.07
N LEU A 713 -35.45 -4.29 46.10
CA LEU A 713 -35.49 -3.00 45.42
C LEU A 713 -35.63 -3.22 43.91
N LEU A 714 -36.71 -2.71 43.33
CA LEU A 714 -37.01 -2.82 41.91
C LEU A 714 -37.06 -1.42 41.29
N SER A 715 -36.74 -1.31 40.01
CA SER A 715 -36.79 -0.03 39.29
C SER A 715 -37.25 -0.18 37.86
N GLU A 716 -38.02 0.79 37.36
CA GLU A 716 -38.54 0.86 35.99
C GLU A 716 -38.44 2.29 35.46
N ARG A 717 -38.22 2.43 34.14
CA ARG A 717 -38.16 3.74 33.48
C ARG A 717 -39.55 4.19 33.06
N VAL A 718 -39.88 5.45 33.34
CA VAL A 718 -41.17 6.06 33.02
C VAL A 718 -40.95 7.27 32.13
N LEU A 719 -41.64 7.32 30.99
CA LEU A 719 -41.70 8.48 30.10
C LEU A 719 -43.05 9.17 30.31
N LYS A 720 -43.01 10.42 30.74
CA LYS A 720 -44.19 11.29 30.78
C LYS A 720 -44.22 12.16 29.52
N MET A 721 -45.26 12.00 28.72
CA MET A 721 -45.59 12.90 27.60
C MET A 721 -46.57 13.99 28.09
N GLU A 722 -46.81 15.02 27.29
CA GLU A 722 -47.56 16.25 27.66
C GLU A 722 -48.80 16.03 28.54
#